data_AF-A0AAD9LB17-F1
#
_entry.id   AF-A0AAD9LB17-F1
#
_cell.length_a   1.000
_cell.length_b   1.000
_cell.length_c   1.000
_cell.angle_alpha   90.00
_cell.angle_beta   90.00
_cell.angle_gamma   90.00
#
_symmetry.space_group_name_H-M   'P 1'
#
loop_
_entity.id
_entity.type
_entity.pdbx_description
1 polymer ?
#
loop_
_entity_poly.entity_id
_entity_poly.type
_entity_poly.pdbx_seq_one_letter_code
_entity_poly.pdbx_strand_id
1 'polypeptide(L)'
;MVSFSLRAGALVGSLVALTLAQNSLARAASVVSGSPTGFAAGTTGGGDAKPVYPKTIKELSTYLSDNEPRVIVLKQEFNFLDSEGTTTEDGCHSKGAADCAAKKNGFKPQDTIQPTFTTCDNTMVKVTYDKAAKTPLKVASNKTLVGEGTSGVLTGKGIEIKGNNVIIQNIHITNLNPQYVWGGDAIGISGDDDAIPTGIWIDHVKITEVGRQMIVIHFSGAMGVTISNSEFDGKTEYSSSCDGHHYWGFIITGKKTEVTLEGNAIHGMSGRGPKVGGTDDYVVVCHAVNNYFYDNTGHAFDISERGYVLAEGNYFDNVKTPVQPDGKGSIFIPKSAGDCKANIGRDCEVNVLADSGAFVSNLEDDAKKQMGTYKTQVGGYKASPASKFDVASGNFGVGDLSGNSVSQSSGAGGVETSTDSSAAKQQETEAPSTPTAGSSKGADTDTPTSQGSKSDENAETQNAPTTQGSSENEAATTPSSESLSATDSPSSGSTPGSTATDTPATTDAPTQSSGSNAPEPPSTETQSPSVDTPATTDAPTQGSGSNAPESPSANTPATPSSTGGSSVVGTPQGFASGTTGGGDAKPVYPTTIKELGTYLSDKEPRVIVLKQEFNFIDSEGSTTEKGCHSKNNIDCVAKKNGFKGQDTIETDFSKCDGTSTDVTYDKAAITPLSIAGDKTLIGEGTKGVLNGKGILIKGSNIIIQNIHITNLNPHLVWGGDAIGISGDGDDVPTGIWIDHVKVSSIGRQMVVTHFSGASGVTISNSDFDGNTKYSQSCDGRHYWGFLILGKKTEMSLLGNYIHMTSGRSPKIGGTEGDVSVVHAANNYFESNTGHAFDVATGGYVLAEGNSFDSVKTPNQPDPKGNIFIPIAGGDCTATIGRSCEVNVLADSGTFASNSEDAAKTQLGTFKTQIGGTKVGAATKLSPAKGNFGVGELGSSGTTTAGSSTTEEDSTNQGQAPSTDPPAATTQAQSPSTGLLVGTVAPPSDEDGSAVLEWGQVHQGAASSTN
;
A
#
# COMPACT_ATOMS: atom_id res chain seq x y z
N MET A 1 17.91 -0.67 80.70
CA MET A 1 17.96 0.51 79.79
C MET A 1 18.29 0.00 78.40
N VAL A 2 17.58 0.46 77.35
CA VAL A 2 18.04 0.50 75.92
C VAL A 2 18.36 -0.86 75.23
N SER A 3 18.14 -1.11 73.94
CA SER A 3 17.13 -0.65 72.95
C SER A 3 17.13 -1.63 71.74
N PHE A 4 16.56 -1.23 70.59
CA PHE A 4 16.13 -2.05 69.44
C PHE A 4 17.17 -2.35 68.32
N SER A 5 17.06 -3.58 67.76
CA SER A 5 16.94 -3.97 66.33
C SER A 5 17.99 -3.76 65.20
N LEU A 6 18.11 -4.85 64.41
CA LEU A 6 18.17 -5.01 62.93
C LEU A 6 19.46 -4.84 62.07
N ARG A 7 19.85 -5.99 61.46
CA ARG A 7 20.16 -6.27 60.02
C ARG A 7 21.42 -5.72 59.30
N ALA A 8 21.71 -6.39 58.17
CA ALA A 8 22.87 -6.31 57.24
C ALA A 8 24.20 -6.89 57.78
N GLY A 9 25.09 -7.48 56.96
CA GLY A 9 25.05 -7.84 55.52
C GLY A 9 26.37 -8.54 55.12
N ALA A 10 26.49 -9.10 53.90
CA ALA A 10 27.76 -9.72 53.45
C ALA A 10 27.94 -9.71 51.92
N LEU A 11 29.09 -9.20 51.45
CA LEU A 11 29.62 -9.38 50.08
C LEU A 11 30.62 -10.53 50.06
N VAL A 12 30.67 -11.30 48.96
CA VAL A 12 31.85 -11.81 48.20
C VAL A 12 31.26 -12.37 46.88
N GLY A 13 31.83 -12.23 45.67
CA GLY A 13 33.06 -11.55 45.26
C GLY A 13 34.04 -12.47 44.51
N SER A 14 33.86 -12.71 43.21
CA SER A 14 34.85 -13.39 42.35
C SER A 14 34.67 -13.09 40.86
N LEU A 15 35.78 -12.85 40.16
CA LEU A 15 35.86 -12.74 38.71
C LEU A 15 36.02 -14.11 38.07
N VAL A 16 35.37 -14.33 36.92
CA VAL A 16 35.81 -15.29 35.91
C VAL A 16 35.77 -14.59 34.56
N ALA A 17 36.92 -14.44 33.91
CA ALA A 17 37.00 -13.96 32.54
C ALA A 17 36.79 -15.13 31.57
N LEU A 18 35.77 -15.03 30.71
CA LEU A 18 35.51 -15.99 29.64
C LEU A 18 35.69 -15.30 28.28
N THR A 19 36.48 -15.91 27.41
CA THR A 19 36.79 -15.38 26.08
C THR A 19 35.58 -15.49 25.15
N LEU A 20 35.11 -14.36 24.60
CA LEU A 20 34.09 -14.36 23.56
C LEU A 20 34.68 -14.94 22.26
N ALA A 21 34.01 -15.96 21.72
CA ALA A 21 34.17 -16.38 20.33
C ALA A 21 32.91 -15.97 19.56
N GLN A 22 33.06 -14.99 18.66
CA GLN A 22 31.94 -14.49 17.84
C GLN A 22 31.71 -15.45 16.65
N ASN A 23 30.51 -16.06 16.58
CA ASN A 23 30.03 -16.71 15.36
C ASN A 23 28.94 -15.84 14.73
N SER A 24 29.32 -15.06 13.72
CA SER A 24 28.44 -14.20 12.95
C SER A 24 27.60 -15.01 11.94
N LEU A 25 26.35 -15.29 12.30
CA LEU A 25 25.34 -15.69 11.31
C LEU A 25 24.93 -14.45 10.50
N ALA A 26 25.62 -14.21 9.39
CA ALA A 26 25.29 -13.14 8.47
C ALA A 26 23.89 -13.39 7.86
N ARG A 27 22.96 -12.48 8.14
CA ARG A 27 21.75 -12.34 7.32
C ARG A 27 22.18 -11.99 5.89
N ALA A 28 21.56 -12.61 4.89
CA ALA A 28 21.60 -12.05 3.55
C ALA A 28 20.79 -10.74 3.60
N ALA A 29 21.43 -9.60 3.34
CA ALA A 29 20.74 -8.32 3.32
C ALA A 29 19.68 -8.30 2.21
N SER A 30 18.64 -7.48 2.38
CA SER A 30 17.82 -7.07 1.24
C SER A 30 18.74 -6.45 0.18
N VAL A 31 18.63 -6.90 -1.06
CA VAL A 31 19.39 -6.31 -2.18
C VAL A 31 18.72 -5.05 -2.72
N VAL A 32 17.51 -4.72 -2.25
CA VAL A 32 16.86 -3.42 -2.44
C VAL A 32 17.03 -2.62 -1.15
N SER A 33 17.48 -1.36 -1.26
CA SER A 33 17.62 -0.43 -0.13
C SER A 33 16.44 0.53 -0.07
N GLY A 34 16.02 0.95 1.13
CA GLY A 34 14.85 1.82 1.31
C GLY A 34 13.51 1.17 0.92
N SER A 35 12.52 2.00 0.58
CA SER A 35 11.20 1.58 0.10
C SER A 35 10.55 2.67 -0.76
N PRO A 36 9.62 2.33 -1.68
CA PRO A 36 8.97 3.33 -2.53
C PRO A 36 8.09 4.28 -1.70
N THR A 37 8.19 5.58 -2.00
CA THR A 37 7.32 6.61 -1.43
C THR A 37 6.25 7.07 -2.44
N GLY A 38 5.40 8.02 -2.03
CA GLY A 38 4.53 8.76 -2.93
C GLY A 38 3.54 7.87 -3.69
N PHE A 39 3.44 8.06 -5.00
CA PHE A 39 2.48 7.35 -5.85
C PHE A 39 2.78 5.84 -5.97
N ALA A 40 4.04 5.40 -5.99
CA ALA A 40 4.40 3.97 -6.04
C ALA A 40 4.46 3.27 -4.68
N ALA A 41 4.06 3.93 -3.58
CA ALA A 41 4.13 3.37 -2.23
C ALA A 41 3.45 1.98 -2.15
N GLY A 42 4.19 0.98 -1.67
CA GLY A 42 3.75 -0.42 -1.63
C GLY A 42 4.19 -1.29 -2.81
N THR A 43 4.92 -0.75 -3.81
CA THR A 43 5.57 -1.56 -4.85
C THR A 43 6.64 -2.50 -4.23
N THR A 44 6.62 -3.78 -4.61
CA THR A 44 7.52 -4.82 -4.09
C THR A 44 8.44 -5.45 -5.14
N GLY A 45 8.19 -5.21 -6.43
CA GLY A 45 8.98 -5.75 -7.53
C GLY A 45 8.96 -7.28 -7.57
N GLY A 46 10.14 -7.90 -7.52
CA GLY A 46 10.30 -9.35 -7.40
C GLY A 46 10.05 -9.92 -5.99
N GLY A 47 9.82 -9.08 -4.97
CA GLY A 47 9.69 -9.49 -3.57
C GLY A 47 10.94 -10.23 -3.06
N ASP A 48 10.73 -11.22 -2.18
CA ASP A 48 11.82 -12.07 -1.64
C ASP A 48 12.27 -13.17 -2.62
N ALA A 49 11.95 -13.08 -3.92
CA ALA A 49 12.40 -14.06 -4.91
C ALA A 49 13.93 -14.13 -4.91
N LYS A 50 14.48 -15.36 -4.86
CA LYS A 50 15.92 -15.58 -4.69
C LYS A 50 16.71 -14.82 -5.79
N PRO A 51 17.67 -13.94 -5.41
CA PRO A 51 18.49 -13.21 -6.36
C PRO A 51 19.11 -14.10 -7.45
N VAL A 52 18.80 -13.77 -8.72
CA VAL A 52 19.46 -14.30 -9.90
C VAL A 52 20.53 -13.32 -10.38
N TYR A 53 21.67 -13.88 -10.78
CA TYR A 53 22.85 -13.13 -11.20
C TYR A 53 23.13 -13.49 -12.67
N PRO A 54 22.53 -12.76 -13.64
CA PRO A 54 22.82 -12.99 -15.05
C PRO A 54 24.32 -12.78 -15.32
N LYS A 55 24.85 -13.52 -16.29
CA LYS A 55 26.24 -13.43 -16.75
C LYS A 55 26.34 -12.97 -18.20
N THR A 56 25.23 -13.03 -18.93
CA THR A 56 25.11 -12.66 -20.34
C THR A 56 23.90 -11.77 -20.59
N ILE A 57 23.96 -10.96 -21.64
CA ILE A 57 22.83 -10.15 -22.12
C ILE A 57 21.56 -10.98 -22.40
N LYS A 58 21.72 -12.25 -22.80
CA LYS A 58 20.61 -13.17 -23.05
C LYS A 58 19.93 -13.63 -21.76
N GLU A 59 20.69 -13.97 -20.72
CA GLU A 59 20.13 -14.32 -19.41
C GLU A 59 19.40 -13.12 -18.80
N LEU A 60 20.00 -11.92 -18.86
CA LEU A 60 19.36 -10.68 -18.42
C LEU A 60 18.03 -10.43 -19.15
N SER A 61 18.04 -10.49 -20.49
CA SER A 61 16.81 -10.36 -21.28
C SER A 61 15.78 -11.44 -21.00
N THR A 62 16.19 -12.65 -20.60
CA THR A 62 15.27 -13.74 -20.23
C THR A 62 14.62 -13.45 -18.88
N TYR A 63 15.42 -13.14 -17.85
CA TYR A 63 14.90 -12.85 -16.51
C TYR A 63 14.03 -11.60 -16.45
N LEU A 64 14.28 -10.58 -17.30
CA LEU A 64 13.41 -9.39 -17.36
C LEU A 64 12.06 -9.70 -18.02
N SER A 65 12.02 -10.58 -19.01
CA SER A 65 10.83 -10.81 -19.85
C SER A 65 10.00 -12.05 -19.50
N ASP A 66 10.46 -12.91 -18.59
CA ASP A 66 9.70 -14.07 -18.13
C ASP A 66 8.54 -13.72 -17.18
N ASN A 67 7.65 -14.68 -16.94
CA ASN A 67 6.46 -14.50 -16.11
C ASN A 67 6.67 -14.80 -14.61
N GLU A 68 7.89 -15.16 -14.19
CA GLU A 68 8.19 -15.47 -12.78
C GLU A 68 8.51 -14.18 -12.00
N PRO A 69 8.21 -14.09 -10.69
CA PRO A 69 8.81 -13.06 -9.85
C PRO A 69 10.34 -13.19 -9.85
N ARG A 70 11.06 -12.10 -10.14
CA ARG A 70 12.53 -12.11 -10.21
C ARG A 70 13.14 -10.94 -9.45
N VAL A 71 14.16 -11.25 -8.64
CA VAL A 71 15.15 -10.27 -8.18
C VAL A 71 16.43 -10.50 -8.98
N ILE A 72 16.82 -9.53 -9.80
CA ILE A 72 17.87 -9.61 -10.80
C ILE A 72 18.98 -8.66 -10.38
N VAL A 73 20.13 -9.20 -9.98
CA VAL A 73 21.23 -8.40 -9.42
C VAL A 73 22.37 -8.28 -10.43
N LEU A 74 22.66 -7.05 -10.87
CA LEU A 74 23.70 -6.73 -11.84
C LEU A 74 25.04 -6.49 -11.12
N LYS A 75 25.97 -7.44 -11.25
CA LYS A 75 27.33 -7.39 -10.69
C LYS A 75 28.41 -6.98 -11.71
N GLN A 76 28.00 -6.55 -12.90
CA GLN A 76 28.86 -6.23 -14.03
C GLN A 76 28.13 -5.36 -15.06
N GLU A 77 28.88 -4.73 -15.95
CA GLU A 77 28.34 -4.11 -17.16
C GLU A 77 27.73 -5.17 -18.09
N PHE A 78 26.54 -4.87 -18.62
CA PHE A 78 25.91 -5.57 -19.73
C PHE A 78 25.98 -4.67 -20.95
N ASN A 79 27.03 -4.86 -21.74
CA ASN A 79 27.24 -4.11 -22.96
C ASN A 79 26.50 -4.76 -24.14
N PHE A 80 25.64 -3.99 -24.79
CA PHE A 80 24.82 -4.39 -25.94
C PHE A 80 25.33 -3.81 -27.27
N LEU A 81 26.41 -3.01 -27.27
CA LEU A 81 26.98 -2.47 -28.50
C LEU A 81 27.39 -3.60 -29.46
N ASP A 82 27.13 -3.40 -30.74
CA ASP A 82 27.26 -4.37 -31.85
C ASP A 82 26.49 -5.69 -31.67
N SER A 83 25.77 -5.92 -30.57
CA SER A 83 25.12 -7.21 -30.26
C SER A 83 23.98 -7.57 -31.23
N GLU A 84 23.30 -6.55 -31.78
CA GLU A 84 22.37 -6.68 -32.90
C GLU A 84 22.96 -6.17 -34.22
N GLY A 85 24.14 -5.54 -34.17
CA GLY A 85 24.84 -4.89 -35.28
C GLY A 85 24.25 -3.54 -35.69
N THR A 86 24.96 -2.83 -36.56
CA THR A 86 24.53 -1.54 -37.09
C THR A 86 23.47 -1.65 -38.19
N THR A 87 22.78 -0.54 -38.45
CA THR A 87 22.01 -0.31 -39.69
C THR A 87 22.33 1.06 -40.28
N THR A 88 22.00 1.28 -41.55
CA THR A 88 22.10 2.59 -42.22
C THR A 88 20.81 2.89 -42.96
N GLU A 89 20.14 3.98 -42.59
CA GLU A 89 18.88 4.40 -43.19
C GLU A 89 18.84 5.92 -43.42
N ASP A 90 17.70 6.42 -43.89
CA ASP A 90 17.50 7.85 -44.10
C ASP A 90 17.29 8.58 -42.78
N GLY A 91 17.99 9.71 -42.64
CA GLY A 91 17.89 10.63 -41.51
C GLY A 91 17.79 12.07 -41.98
N CYS A 92 17.51 12.97 -41.05
CA CYS A 92 17.47 14.40 -41.28
C CYS A 92 18.59 15.10 -40.51
N HIS A 93 19.47 15.76 -41.25
CA HIS A 93 20.30 16.84 -40.73
C HIS A 93 19.43 18.10 -40.72
N SER A 94 18.72 18.31 -39.62
CA SER A 94 17.69 19.34 -39.48
C SER A 94 18.25 20.75 -39.64
N LYS A 95 17.39 21.77 -39.78
CA LYS A 95 17.87 23.16 -39.78
C LYS A 95 18.59 23.49 -38.48
N GLY A 96 18.07 23.04 -37.34
CA GLY A 96 18.73 23.18 -36.04
C GLY A 96 20.11 22.51 -36.00
N ALA A 97 20.24 21.32 -36.59
CA ALA A 97 21.52 20.61 -36.69
C ALA A 97 22.54 21.34 -37.60
N ALA A 98 22.09 21.98 -38.69
CA ALA A 98 22.93 22.79 -39.55
C ALA A 98 23.38 24.09 -38.87
N ASP A 99 22.46 24.79 -38.19
CA ASP A 99 22.76 25.97 -37.37
C ASP A 99 23.72 25.61 -36.21
N CYS A 100 23.65 24.37 -35.69
CA CYS A 100 24.62 23.76 -34.78
C CYS A 100 26.03 23.69 -35.39
N ALA A 101 26.17 22.99 -36.52
CA ALA A 101 27.46 22.75 -37.17
C ALA A 101 28.13 24.06 -37.63
N ALA A 102 27.33 25.08 -37.96
CA ALA A 102 27.82 26.42 -38.30
C ALA A 102 28.46 27.17 -37.12
N LYS A 103 28.01 26.95 -35.87
CA LYS A 103 28.53 27.65 -34.66
C LYS A 103 29.98 27.29 -34.32
N LYS A 104 30.41 26.05 -34.60
CA LYS A 104 31.76 25.53 -34.33
C LYS A 104 32.26 25.74 -32.88
N ASN A 105 31.35 25.71 -31.92
CA ASN A 105 31.59 26.03 -30.51
C ASN A 105 32.04 24.82 -29.65
N GLY A 106 32.55 23.76 -30.27
CA GLY A 106 33.03 22.55 -29.61
C GLY A 106 32.01 21.40 -29.56
N PHE A 107 30.71 21.69 -29.67
CA PHE A 107 29.65 20.67 -29.65
C PHE A 107 29.25 20.22 -31.06
N LYS A 108 28.69 19.01 -31.14
CA LYS A 108 28.15 18.41 -32.37
C LYS A 108 26.62 18.49 -32.38
N PRO A 109 25.97 18.57 -33.56
CA PRO A 109 24.53 18.36 -33.67
C PRO A 109 24.12 16.94 -33.30
N GLN A 110 22.88 16.77 -32.85
CA GLN A 110 22.14 15.53 -33.04
C GLN A 110 21.44 15.56 -34.41
N ASP A 111 21.71 14.55 -35.24
CA ASP A 111 20.87 14.29 -36.42
C ASP A 111 19.61 13.52 -35.99
N THR A 112 18.60 13.44 -36.85
CA THR A 112 17.36 12.69 -36.57
C THR A 112 17.28 11.44 -37.43
N ILE A 113 17.10 10.26 -36.84
CA ILE A 113 16.68 9.06 -37.59
C ILE A 113 15.24 9.32 -38.08
N GLN A 114 15.01 9.34 -39.39
CA GLN A 114 13.82 9.96 -39.97
C GLN A 114 12.56 9.12 -39.69
N PRO A 115 11.60 9.60 -38.86
CA PRO A 115 10.35 8.89 -38.68
C PRO A 115 9.41 9.11 -39.88
N THR A 116 8.52 8.14 -40.11
CA THR A 116 7.56 8.16 -41.22
C THR A 116 6.47 9.23 -41.12
N PHE A 117 6.33 9.87 -39.95
CA PHE A 117 5.29 10.87 -39.65
C PHE A 117 5.80 12.32 -39.59
N THR A 118 7.10 12.57 -39.82
CA THR A 118 7.63 13.92 -40.06
C THR A 118 8.22 14.03 -41.46
N THR A 119 8.60 15.26 -41.84
CA THR A 119 9.46 15.52 -43.00
C THR A 119 10.73 16.20 -42.51
N CYS A 120 11.82 16.06 -43.26
CA CYS A 120 13.05 16.80 -42.96
C CYS A 120 12.90 18.27 -43.37
N ASP A 121 13.23 19.19 -42.47
CA ASP A 121 13.12 20.64 -42.67
C ASP A 121 14.33 21.26 -43.40
N ASN A 122 15.37 20.46 -43.65
CA ASN A 122 16.62 20.88 -44.28
C ASN A 122 17.20 19.80 -45.22
N THR A 123 18.13 18.97 -44.73
CA THR A 123 18.92 18.06 -45.60
C THR A 123 18.74 16.60 -45.18
N MET A 124 18.25 15.78 -46.11
CA MET A 124 18.27 14.32 -45.96
C MET A 124 19.71 13.79 -45.99
N VAL A 125 20.06 12.97 -45.01
CA VAL A 125 21.39 12.35 -44.85
C VAL A 125 21.24 10.84 -44.63
N LYS A 126 22.35 10.09 -44.72
CA LYS A 126 22.39 8.70 -44.27
C LYS A 126 22.94 8.63 -42.86
N VAL A 127 22.12 8.14 -41.94
CA VAL A 127 22.51 7.91 -40.53
C VAL A 127 22.86 6.44 -40.35
N THR A 128 23.97 6.17 -39.67
CA THR A 128 24.44 4.82 -39.36
C THR A 128 24.53 4.67 -37.84
N TYR A 129 23.77 3.74 -37.28
CA TYR A 129 23.53 3.63 -35.84
C TYR A 129 23.45 2.17 -35.37
N ASP A 130 23.63 1.92 -34.06
CA ASP A 130 23.50 0.59 -33.46
C ASP A 130 22.02 0.21 -33.24
N LYS A 131 21.57 -0.92 -33.79
CA LYS A 131 20.16 -1.35 -33.65
C LYS A 131 19.78 -1.67 -32.20
N ALA A 132 20.72 -2.05 -31.33
CA ALA A 132 20.41 -2.48 -29.98
C ALA A 132 19.69 -1.40 -29.15
N ALA A 133 20.00 -0.12 -29.34
CA ALA A 133 19.34 0.97 -28.62
C ALA A 133 17.88 1.23 -29.08
N LYS A 134 17.45 0.67 -30.22
CA LYS A 134 16.07 0.76 -30.74
C LYS A 134 15.15 -0.34 -30.20
N THR A 135 15.70 -1.38 -29.58
CA THR A 135 15.02 -2.62 -29.20
C THR A 135 15.13 -2.85 -27.68
N PRO A 136 14.43 -2.06 -26.85
CA PRO A 136 14.62 -2.07 -25.39
C PRO A 136 14.30 -3.43 -24.76
N LEU A 137 14.95 -3.72 -23.63
CA LEU A 137 14.68 -4.93 -22.84
C LEU A 137 13.29 -4.84 -22.22
N LYS A 138 12.37 -5.72 -22.64
CA LYS A 138 11.04 -5.81 -22.05
C LYS A 138 11.11 -6.29 -20.60
N VAL A 139 10.57 -5.51 -19.68
CA VAL A 139 10.42 -5.84 -18.26
C VAL A 139 8.96 -6.22 -17.99
N ALA A 140 8.73 -7.49 -17.73
CA ALA A 140 7.42 -8.05 -17.36
C ALA A 140 7.04 -7.67 -15.91
N SER A 141 5.88 -8.15 -15.44
CA SER A 141 5.41 -7.89 -14.08
C SER A 141 6.28 -8.58 -13.02
N ASN A 142 6.24 -8.07 -11.78
CA ASN A 142 6.91 -8.62 -10.59
C ASN A 142 8.43 -8.75 -10.76
N LYS A 143 9.10 -7.65 -11.11
CA LYS A 143 10.55 -7.61 -11.37
C LYS A 143 11.24 -6.60 -10.46
N THR A 144 12.31 -7.03 -9.82
CA THR A 144 13.32 -6.14 -9.22
C THR A 144 14.58 -6.26 -10.08
N LEU A 145 15.03 -5.16 -10.66
CA LEU A 145 16.33 -5.04 -11.31
C LEU A 145 17.20 -4.12 -10.46
N VAL A 146 18.30 -4.63 -9.91
CA VAL A 146 19.16 -3.85 -9.00
C VAL A 146 20.65 -4.02 -9.28
N GLY A 147 21.42 -2.93 -9.23
CA GLY A 147 22.89 -2.99 -9.36
C GLY A 147 23.60 -3.20 -8.02
N GLU A 148 24.75 -3.88 -8.05
CA GLU A 148 25.62 -4.02 -6.88
C GLU A 148 26.74 -2.96 -6.88
N GLY A 149 26.69 -2.03 -5.92
CA GLY A 149 27.56 -0.86 -5.92
C GLY A 149 27.36 -0.04 -7.20
N THR A 150 28.45 0.42 -7.81
CA THR A 150 28.43 1.08 -9.13
C THR A 150 28.50 0.10 -10.32
N SER A 151 28.42 -1.21 -10.07
CA SER A 151 28.72 -2.24 -11.09
C SER A 151 27.57 -2.52 -12.06
N GLY A 152 26.35 -2.10 -11.74
CA GLY A 152 25.14 -2.41 -12.52
C GLY A 152 24.94 -1.48 -13.71
N VAL A 153 25.68 -1.69 -14.80
CA VAL A 153 25.64 -0.82 -15.99
C VAL A 153 24.96 -1.50 -17.18
N LEU A 154 24.10 -0.78 -17.90
CA LEU A 154 23.53 -1.17 -19.20
C LEU A 154 24.06 -0.21 -20.28
N THR A 155 24.95 -0.70 -21.15
CA THR A 155 25.56 0.10 -22.22
C THR A 155 24.93 -0.25 -23.56
N GLY A 156 24.46 0.73 -24.33
CA GLY A 156 23.96 0.51 -25.70
C GLY A 156 22.51 0.04 -25.82
N LYS A 157 21.78 -0.19 -24.72
CA LYS A 157 20.36 -0.59 -24.74
C LYS A 157 19.63 -0.16 -23.46
N GLY A 158 18.41 0.35 -23.63
CA GLY A 158 17.51 0.70 -22.52
C GLY A 158 16.51 -0.40 -22.16
N ILE A 159 15.59 -0.09 -21.25
CA ILE A 159 14.53 -0.99 -20.79
C ILE A 159 13.14 -0.42 -21.14
N GLU A 160 12.14 -1.29 -21.31
CA GLU A 160 10.73 -0.92 -21.48
C GLU A 160 9.88 -1.72 -20.50
N ILE A 161 9.27 -1.04 -19.53
CA ILE A 161 8.42 -1.66 -18.52
C ILE A 161 7.03 -1.90 -19.11
N LYS A 162 6.67 -3.18 -19.21
CA LYS A 162 5.46 -3.71 -19.82
C LYS A 162 4.41 -4.15 -18.80
N GLY A 163 4.87 -4.56 -17.62
CA GLY A 163 4.05 -5.13 -16.55
C GLY A 163 3.91 -4.25 -15.31
N ASN A 164 3.21 -4.80 -14.31
CA ASN A 164 2.93 -4.18 -13.03
C ASN A 164 3.95 -4.62 -11.96
N ASN A 165 4.07 -3.84 -10.89
CA ASN A 165 4.90 -4.15 -9.73
C ASN A 165 6.37 -4.35 -10.12
N VAL A 166 7.05 -3.24 -10.44
CA VAL A 166 8.44 -3.26 -10.92
C VAL A 166 9.30 -2.27 -10.14
N ILE A 167 10.46 -2.74 -9.66
CA ILE A 167 11.51 -1.93 -9.03
C ILE A 167 12.73 -1.94 -9.94
N ILE A 168 13.22 -0.75 -10.30
CA ILE A 168 14.50 -0.54 -10.98
C ILE A 168 15.36 0.31 -10.03
N GLN A 169 16.41 -0.26 -9.43
CA GLN A 169 17.23 0.45 -8.43
C GLN A 169 18.72 0.40 -8.72
N ASN A 170 19.47 1.47 -8.42
CA ASN A 170 20.95 1.44 -8.40
C ASN A 170 21.60 0.95 -9.71
N ILE A 171 21.05 1.31 -10.88
CA ILE A 171 21.63 0.97 -12.20
C ILE A 171 21.97 2.21 -13.02
N HIS A 172 23.00 2.09 -13.87
CA HIS A 172 23.43 3.12 -14.81
C HIS A 172 23.05 2.69 -16.23
N ILE A 173 22.34 3.53 -16.99
CA ILE A 173 22.03 3.28 -18.41
C ILE A 173 22.74 4.34 -19.25
N THR A 174 23.56 3.92 -20.23
CA THR A 174 24.40 4.85 -21.01
C THR A 174 24.65 4.47 -22.47
N ASN A 175 25.01 5.46 -23.27
CA ASN A 175 25.46 5.35 -24.67
C ASN A 175 24.42 4.70 -25.60
N LEU A 176 23.22 5.26 -25.66
CA LEU A 176 22.11 4.80 -26.51
C LEU A 176 22.02 5.64 -27.79
N ASN A 177 23.02 5.51 -28.67
CA ASN A 177 23.15 6.33 -29.90
C ASN A 177 23.01 7.86 -29.62
N PRO A 178 23.82 8.45 -28.72
CA PRO A 178 23.69 9.86 -28.29
C PRO A 178 23.65 10.89 -29.44
N GLN A 179 24.25 10.56 -30.58
CA GLN A 179 24.32 11.38 -31.78
C GLN A 179 23.01 11.45 -32.60
N TYR A 180 21.99 10.63 -32.27
CA TYR A 180 20.74 10.57 -33.04
C TYR A 180 19.48 10.71 -32.20
N VAL A 181 18.65 11.69 -32.53
CA VAL A 181 17.24 11.72 -32.09
C VAL A 181 16.52 10.50 -32.65
N TRP A 182 15.75 9.82 -31.81
CA TRP A 182 15.21 8.46 -32.03
C TRP A 182 16.27 7.35 -32.12
N GLY A 183 17.51 7.58 -31.65
CA GLY A 183 18.57 6.58 -31.54
C GLY A 183 18.31 5.52 -30.46
N GLY A 184 17.64 5.91 -29.37
CA GLY A 184 17.18 5.06 -28.28
C GLY A 184 16.61 5.86 -27.11
N ASP A 185 15.90 5.20 -26.21
CA ASP A 185 15.38 5.75 -24.94
C ASP A 185 15.86 4.85 -23.78
N ALA A 186 16.20 5.42 -22.61
CA ALA A 186 16.78 4.65 -21.51
C ALA A 186 15.74 3.84 -20.71
N ILE A 187 14.66 4.48 -20.24
CA ILE A 187 13.55 3.80 -19.55
C ILE A 187 12.22 4.21 -20.19
N GLY A 188 11.59 3.27 -20.89
CA GLY A 188 10.20 3.37 -21.32
C GLY A 188 9.24 2.71 -20.33
N ILE A 189 8.01 3.21 -20.25
CA ILE A 189 6.88 2.55 -19.58
C ILE A 189 5.71 2.52 -20.58
N SER A 190 5.29 1.33 -21.00
CA SER A 190 4.16 1.15 -21.92
C SER A 190 3.47 -0.19 -21.67
N GLY A 191 2.18 -0.18 -21.32
CA GLY A 191 1.42 -1.43 -21.24
C GLY A 191 1.14 -2.00 -22.62
N ASP A 192 1.10 -3.34 -22.73
CA ASP A 192 0.59 -3.99 -23.94
C ASP A 192 -0.96 -3.95 -23.98
N ASP A 193 -1.54 -3.96 -25.18
CA ASP A 193 -2.99 -3.93 -25.44
C ASP A 193 -3.78 -2.87 -24.64
N ASP A 194 -3.25 -1.64 -24.60
CA ASP A 194 -3.84 -0.48 -23.89
C ASP A 194 -3.96 -0.64 -22.36
N ALA A 195 -3.32 -1.66 -21.77
CA ALA A 195 -3.18 -1.78 -20.33
C ALA A 195 -2.40 -0.60 -19.74
N ILE A 196 -2.70 -0.23 -18.50
CA ILE A 196 -2.00 0.81 -17.75
C ILE A 196 -1.11 0.10 -16.72
N PRO A 197 0.23 0.16 -16.85
CA PRO A 197 1.13 -0.39 -15.84
C PRO A 197 0.92 0.27 -14.47
N THR A 198 0.95 -0.54 -13.40
CA THR A 198 0.72 -0.07 -12.02
C THR A 198 1.84 -0.45 -11.06
N GLY A 199 2.28 0.47 -10.20
CA GLY A 199 3.27 0.21 -9.15
C GLY A 199 4.67 0.07 -9.74
N ILE A 200 5.32 1.21 -10.02
CA ILE A 200 6.65 1.26 -10.63
C ILE A 200 7.54 2.20 -9.81
N TRP A 201 8.64 1.67 -9.29
CA TRP A 201 9.65 2.43 -8.57
C TRP A 201 10.97 2.46 -9.35
N ILE A 202 11.48 3.64 -9.63
CA ILE A 202 12.77 3.90 -10.29
C ILE A 202 13.60 4.71 -9.31
N ASP A 203 14.68 4.14 -8.77
CA ASP A 203 15.40 4.70 -7.63
C ASP A 203 16.92 4.62 -7.79
N HIS A 204 17.68 5.65 -7.37
CA HIS A 204 19.14 5.65 -7.48
C HIS A 204 19.67 5.26 -8.88
N VAL A 205 18.94 5.55 -9.97
CA VAL A 205 19.43 5.28 -11.33
C VAL A 205 20.28 6.43 -11.83
N LYS A 206 21.33 6.16 -12.62
CA LYS A 206 22.05 7.18 -13.39
C LYS A 206 21.73 7.02 -14.87
N ILE A 207 21.45 8.11 -15.58
CA ILE A 207 21.24 8.11 -17.04
C ILE A 207 22.18 9.13 -17.70
N THR A 208 22.92 8.70 -18.72
CA THR A 208 23.85 9.53 -19.52
C THR A 208 23.81 9.15 -21.01
N GLU A 209 24.27 10.04 -21.90
CA GLU A 209 24.58 9.71 -23.32
C GLU A 209 23.44 8.98 -24.09
N VAL A 210 22.19 9.43 -23.94
CA VAL A 210 21.03 8.87 -24.66
C VAL A 210 20.67 9.69 -25.90
N GLY A 211 20.30 9.03 -27.01
CA GLY A 211 19.90 9.72 -28.24
C GLY A 211 18.53 10.42 -28.14
N ARG A 212 17.62 9.92 -27.29
CA ARG A 212 16.31 10.51 -27.03
C ARG A 212 15.97 10.50 -25.53
N GLN A 213 14.80 10.05 -25.09
CA GLN A 213 14.33 10.27 -23.72
C GLN A 213 15.15 9.49 -22.69
N MET A 214 15.44 10.12 -21.55
CA MET A 214 15.92 9.42 -20.36
C MET A 214 14.76 8.60 -19.75
N ILE A 215 13.59 9.22 -19.57
CA ILE A 215 12.35 8.57 -19.14
C ILE A 215 11.21 8.86 -20.13
N VAL A 216 10.43 7.86 -20.52
CA VAL A 216 9.20 8.04 -21.31
C VAL A 216 8.05 7.15 -20.83
N ILE A 217 7.00 7.76 -20.30
CA ILE A 217 5.69 7.11 -20.10
C ILE A 217 4.89 7.30 -21.39
N HIS A 218 4.52 6.20 -22.04
CA HIS A 218 3.85 6.19 -23.33
C HIS A 218 2.33 6.43 -23.21
N PHE A 219 1.64 6.50 -24.35
CA PHE A 219 0.22 6.87 -24.45
C PHE A 219 -0.77 5.97 -23.69
N SER A 220 -0.37 4.76 -23.27
CA SER A 220 -1.14 3.95 -22.30
C SER A 220 -1.36 4.72 -20.99
N GLY A 221 -0.36 5.49 -20.58
CA GLY A 221 -0.19 5.99 -19.22
C GLY A 221 0.42 4.94 -18.29
N ALA A 222 0.65 5.34 -17.03
CA ALA A 222 1.10 4.47 -15.94
C ALA A 222 0.72 5.06 -14.58
N MET A 223 0.10 4.27 -13.70
CA MET A 223 -0.38 4.72 -12.38
C MET A 223 0.53 4.22 -11.26
N GLY A 224 0.64 4.99 -10.18
CA GLY A 224 1.49 4.62 -9.05
C GLY A 224 2.97 4.52 -9.43
N VAL A 225 3.54 5.58 -10.01
CA VAL A 225 4.95 5.67 -10.40
C VAL A 225 5.71 6.59 -9.46
N THR A 226 6.90 6.19 -9.00
CA THR A 226 7.82 7.05 -8.24
C THR A 226 9.22 6.97 -8.87
N ILE A 227 9.79 8.14 -9.17
CA ILE A 227 11.14 8.33 -9.68
C ILE A 227 11.90 9.10 -8.60
N SER A 228 12.83 8.44 -7.92
CA SER A 228 13.45 8.93 -6.68
C SER A 228 14.98 8.88 -6.72
N ASN A 229 15.63 9.82 -6.03
CA ASN A 229 17.08 9.81 -5.73
C ASN A 229 18.00 9.57 -6.96
N SER A 230 17.53 9.88 -8.17
CA SER A 230 18.18 9.46 -9.42
C SER A 230 18.92 10.63 -10.09
N GLU A 231 19.96 10.31 -10.84
CA GLU A 231 20.81 11.29 -11.52
C GLU A 231 20.59 11.26 -13.03
N PHE A 232 20.08 12.36 -13.57
CA PHE A 232 19.77 12.56 -14.97
C PHE A 232 20.77 13.56 -15.55
N ASP A 233 21.85 13.03 -16.10
CA ASP A 233 23.04 13.77 -16.54
C ASP A 233 23.02 13.94 -18.06
N GLY A 234 22.55 15.12 -18.48
CA GLY A 234 22.37 15.53 -19.87
C GLY A 234 23.64 16.05 -20.55
N LYS A 235 24.80 16.01 -19.89
CA LYS A 235 26.05 16.50 -20.49
C LYS A 235 26.44 15.58 -21.67
N THR A 236 26.54 16.15 -22.86
CA THR A 236 26.68 15.41 -24.12
C THR A 236 27.57 16.12 -25.13
N GLU A 237 28.34 15.37 -25.92
CA GLU A 237 29.03 15.92 -27.10
C GLU A 237 28.03 16.29 -28.21
N TYR A 238 26.90 15.57 -28.28
CA TYR A 238 25.87 15.70 -29.32
C TYR A 238 24.60 16.30 -28.72
N SER A 239 24.31 17.56 -29.07
CA SER A 239 23.25 18.35 -28.43
C SER A 239 22.27 18.90 -29.46
N SER A 240 20.96 18.79 -29.18
CA SER A 240 19.90 19.47 -29.94
C SER A 240 19.85 20.99 -29.69
N SER A 241 20.40 21.48 -28.58
CA SER A 241 20.51 22.91 -28.22
C SER A 241 21.85 23.55 -28.64
N CYS A 242 22.83 22.73 -29.04
CA CYS A 242 24.14 23.14 -29.55
C CYS A 242 25.06 23.80 -28.52
N ASP A 243 24.98 23.35 -27.27
CA ASP A 243 25.62 23.92 -26.08
C ASP A 243 26.05 22.84 -25.08
N GLY A 244 26.10 21.58 -25.51
CA GLY A 244 26.50 20.44 -24.68
C GLY A 244 25.41 19.89 -23.78
N HIS A 245 24.20 20.47 -23.83
CA HIS A 245 23.08 20.08 -22.98
C HIS A 245 22.08 19.18 -23.74
N HIS A 246 21.40 18.29 -23.01
CA HIS A 246 20.43 17.34 -23.56
C HIS A 246 19.00 17.88 -23.50
N TYR A 247 18.26 17.77 -24.61
CA TYR A 247 16.90 18.30 -24.72
C TYR A 247 15.80 17.28 -24.32
N TRP A 248 16.16 16.01 -24.22
CA TRP A 248 15.21 14.90 -24.17
C TRP A 248 15.25 14.21 -22.80
N GLY A 249 14.88 14.93 -21.74
CA GLY A 249 14.80 14.37 -20.40
C GLY A 249 13.65 13.39 -20.24
N PHE A 250 12.45 13.93 -20.01
CA PHE A 250 11.26 13.19 -19.61
C PHE A 250 10.08 13.49 -20.52
N ILE A 251 9.34 12.45 -20.90
CA ILE A 251 7.94 12.58 -21.33
C ILE A 251 7.06 11.84 -20.32
N ILE A 252 6.17 12.58 -19.67
CA ILE A 252 5.14 12.06 -18.77
C ILE A 252 3.79 12.33 -19.44
N THR A 253 3.19 11.32 -20.07
CA THR A 253 1.92 11.45 -20.79
C THR A 253 1.06 10.18 -20.65
N GLY A 254 -0.04 10.09 -21.40
CA GLY A 254 -0.92 8.92 -21.49
C GLY A 254 -2.23 9.04 -20.72
N LYS A 255 -3.15 8.11 -21.01
CA LYS A 255 -4.59 8.18 -20.63
C LYS A 255 -4.83 8.48 -19.15
N LYS A 256 -4.14 7.77 -18.25
CA LYS A 256 -4.03 8.11 -16.83
C LYS A 256 -2.60 7.89 -16.37
N THR A 257 -1.98 8.92 -15.81
CA THR A 257 -0.59 8.86 -15.37
C THR A 257 -0.39 9.60 -14.05
N GLU A 258 0.26 8.95 -13.09
CA GLU A 258 0.41 9.43 -11.72
C GLU A 258 1.86 9.20 -11.24
N VAL A 259 2.63 10.29 -11.13
CA VAL A 259 4.09 10.25 -10.90
C VAL A 259 4.49 11.09 -9.69
N THR A 260 5.23 10.48 -8.75
CA THR A 260 6.09 11.22 -7.81
C THR A 260 7.48 11.35 -8.44
N LEU A 261 7.98 12.56 -8.57
CA LEU A 261 9.34 12.86 -8.99
C LEU A 261 10.02 13.48 -7.76
N GLU A 262 10.76 12.68 -6.99
CA GLU A 262 11.33 13.12 -5.70
C GLU A 262 12.86 13.11 -5.66
N GLY A 263 13.48 14.12 -5.07
CA GLY A 263 14.89 14.06 -4.70
C GLY A 263 15.88 13.77 -5.83
N ASN A 264 15.54 14.03 -7.10
CA ASN A 264 16.40 13.72 -8.24
C ASN A 264 17.36 14.87 -8.55
N ALA A 265 18.56 14.56 -9.04
CA ALA A 265 19.48 15.52 -9.65
C ALA A 265 19.26 15.53 -11.17
N ILE A 266 18.74 16.63 -11.73
CA ILE A 266 18.35 16.74 -13.15
C ILE A 266 19.15 17.89 -13.78
N HIS A 267 20.11 17.56 -14.65
CA HIS A 267 21.18 18.51 -15.01
C HIS A 267 21.82 18.35 -16.37
N GLY A 268 22.52 19.40 -16.83
CA GLY A 268 23.05 19.47 -18.20
C GLY A 268 21.92 19.42 -19.23
N MET A 269 20.78 20.03 -18.92
CA MET A 269 19.53 19.89 -19.69
C MET A 269 19.22 21.16 -20.49
N SER A 270 18.43 21.05 -21.57
CA SER A 270 17.94 22.21 -22.32
C SER A 270 16.45 22.17 -22.64
N GLY A 271 15.76 21.11 -22.24
CA GLY A 271 14.31 20.98 -22.35
C GLY A 271 13.77 19.78 -21.59
N ARG A 272 12.44 19.74 -21.46
CA ARG A 272 11.69 18.56 -20.99
C ARG A 272 12.20 17.95 -19.68
N GLY A 273 12.44 18.79 -18.68
CA GLY A 273 12.85 18.40 -17.34
C GLY A 273 11.81 18.76 -16.27
N PRO A 274 10.61 18.13 -16.23
CA PRO A 274 10.03 17.16 -17.17
C PRO A 274 9.06 17.78 -18.20
N LYS A 275 8.70 17.07 -19.28
CA LYS A 275 7.46 17.34 -20.04
C LYS A 275 6.27 16.59 -19.45
N VAL A 276 5.12 17.26 -19.24
CA VAL A 276 3.91 16.69 -18.61
C VAL A 276 2.65 17.01 -19.42
N GLY A 277 1.71 16.06 -19.53
CA GLY A 277 0.41 16.23 -20.20
C GLY A 277 0.40 15.83 -21.68
N GLY A 278 -0.53 16.38 -22.48
CA GLY A 278 -0.39 16.38 -23.94
C GLY A 278 -1.66 16.30 -24.79
N THR A 279 -2.79 15.80 -24.27
CA THR A 279 -4.08 15.76 -24.99
C THR A 279 -5.27 15.87 -24.04
N ASP A 280 -6.33 16.57 -24.45
CA ASP A 280 -7.56 16.82 -23.67
C ASP A 280 -8.23 15.55 -23.07
N ASP A 281 -8.09 14.38 -23.69
CA ASP A 281 -8.64 13.09 -23.18
C ASP A 281 -7.84 12.48 -22.00
N TYR A 282 -6.64 12.97 -21.70
CA TYR A 282 -5.76 12.38 -20.69
C TYR A 282 -5.98 13.00 -19.29
N VAL A 283 -5.44 12.35 -18.26
CA VAL A 283 -5.22 12.95 -16.94
C VAL A 283 -3.79 12.58 -16.49
N VAL A 284 -2.92 13.58 -16.41
CA VAL A 284 -1.50 13.39 -16.09
C VAL A 284 -1.14 14.21 -14.86
N VAL A 285 -0.72 13.54 -13.79
CA VAL A 285 -0.50 14.10 -12.46
C VAL A 285 0.96 13.89 -12.07
N CYS A 286 1.67 14.97 -11.75
CA CYS A 286 3.05 14.91 -11.27
C CYS A 286 3.24 15.70 -9.97
N HIS A 287 3.71 15.02 -8.92
CA HIS A 287 4.20 15.66 -7.70
C HIS A 287 5.72 15.74 -7.78
N ALA A 288 6.24 16.94 -8.07
CA ALA A 288 7.66 17.19 -8.19
C ALA A 288 8.18 17.82 -6.88
N VAL A 289 8.89 17.03 -6.07
CA VAL A 289 9.25 17.41 -4.70
C VAL A 289 10.73 17.22 -4.42
N ASN A 290 11.38 18.21 -3.80
CA ASN A 290 12.77 18.14 -3.34
C ASN A 290 13.84 17.78 -4.40
N ASN A 291 13.55 17.92 -5.69
CA ASN A 291 14.53 17.73 -6.76
C ASN A 291 15.52 18.90 -6.83
N TYR A 292 16.72 18.62 -7.35
CA TYR A 292 17.74 19.61 -7.68
C TYR A 292 17.87 19.71 -9.20
N PHE A 293 17.32 20.79 -9.75
CA PHE A 293 17.48 21.16 -11.15
C PHE A 293 18.66 22.12 -11.25
N TYR A 294 19.72 21.76 -11.99
CA TYR A 294 20.81 22.70 -12.21
C TYR A 294 21.43 22.59 -13.60
N ASP A 295 22.11 23.65 -14.04
CA ASP A 295 22.77 23.73 -15.34
C ASP A 295 21.79 23.43 -16.50
N ASN A 296 20.86 24.38 -16.73
CA ASN A 296 19.88 24.29 -17.80
C ASN A 296 19.76 25.57 -18.64
N THR A 297 20.25 25.49 -19.88
CA THR A 297 20.37 26.58 -20.86
C THR A 297 19.08 26.90 -21.62
N GLY A 298 18.02 26.12 -21.40
CA GLY A 298 16.75 26.21 -22.10
C GLY A 298 15.57 26.31 -21.12
N HIS A 299 14.83 25.23 -20.94
CA HIS A 299 13.74 25.13 -19.96
C HIS A 299 13.73 23.79 -19.19
N ALA A 300 13.15 23.81 -17.99
CA ALA A 300 12.89 22.62 -17.19
C ALA A 300 11.46 22.10 -17.44
N PHE A 301 10.46 22.56 -16.68
CA PHE A 301 9.08 22.09 -16.81
C PHE A 301 8.44 22.55 -18.13
N ASP A 302 7.89 21.61 -18.90
CA ASP A 302 7.13 21.83 -20.13
C ASP A 302 5.75 21.18 -19.96
N ILE A 303 4.74 21.95 -19.54
CA ILE A 303 3.45 21.40 -19.11
C ILE A 303 2.39 21.81 -20.12
N SER A 304 1.78 20.84 -20.78
CA SER A 304 0.71 21.06 -21.75
C SER A 304 -0.64 20.58 -21.20
N GLU A 305 -1.68 20.63 -22.03
CA GLU A 305 -3.05 20.30 -21.64
C GLU A 305 -3.18 19.00 -20.84
N ARG A 306 -3.97 19.06 -19.78
CA ARG A 306 -4.24 17.96 -18.83
C ARG A 306 -3.01 17.43 -18.08
N GLY A 307 -1.87 18.12 -18.17
CA GLY A 307 -0.78 18.03 -17.22
C GLY A 307 -1.08 18.87 -15.99
N TYR A 308 -1.09 18.24 -14.81
CA TYR A 308 -1.32 18.84 -13.51
C TYR A 308 -0.09 18.61 -12.63
N VAL A 309 0.53 19.69 -12.13
CA VAL A 309 1.79 19.62 -11.38
C VAL A 309 1.71 20.38 -10.06
N LEU A 310 2.18 19.76 -8.98
CA LEU A 310 2.61 20.45 -7.77
C LEU A 310 4.14 20.40 -7.74
N ALA A 311 4.78 21.57 -7.70
CA ALA A 311 6.23 21.69 -7.55
C ALA A 311 6.55 22.34 -6.20
N GLU A 312 7.06 21.59 -5.23
CA GLU A 312 7.36 22.07 -3.88
C GLU A 312 8.76 21.65 -3.40
N GLY A 313 9.41 22.48 -2.57
CA GLY A 313 10.71 22.17 -1.97
C GLY A 313 11.85 21.88 -2.96
N ASN A 314 11.71 22.17 -4.27
CA ASN A 314 12.76 21.95 -5.26
C ASN A 314 13.79 23.09 -5.23
N TYR A 315 15.02 22.80 -5.63
CA TYR A 315 16.09 23.80 -5.79
C TYR A 315 16.44 23.94 -7.27
N PHE A 316 16.46 25.18 -7.77
CA PHE A 316 16.81 25.53 -9.15
C PHE A 316 18.09 26.39 -9.16
N ASP A 317 19.07 26.04 -9.99
CA ASP A 317 20.41 26.63 -9.95
C ASP A 317 21.02 26.75 -11.36
N ASN A 318 21.22 27.96 -11.88
CA ASN A 318 21.52 28.18 -13.31
C ASN A 318 20.46 27.54 -14.25
N VAL A 319 19.17 27.62 -13.89
CA VAL A 319 18.05 27.12 -14.72
C VAL A 319 17.36 28.31 -15.38
N LYS A 320 17.65 28.53 -16.66
CA LYS A 320 17.22 29.72 -17.42
C LYS A 320 15.70 29.91 -17.47
N THR A 321 14.93 28.83 -17.60
CA THR A 321 13.46 28.87 -17.65
C THR A 321 12.87 27.71 -16.84
N PRO A 322 12.67 27.87 -15.51
CA PRO A 322 12.19 26.77 -14.66
C PRO A 322 10.82 26.22 -15.08
N VAL A 323 9.93 27.07 -15.61
CA VAL A 323 8.70 26.63 -16.29
C VAL A 323 8.55 27.35 -17.63
N GLN A 324 8.41 26.58 -18.71
CA GLN A 324 8.10 27.07 -20.04
C GLN A 324 6.63 27.52 -20.09
N PRO A 325 6.33 28.77 -20.50
CA PRO A 325 4.95 29.22 -20.63
C PRO A 325 4.17 28.46 -21.71
N ASP A 326 3.09 27.79 -21.31
CA ASP A 326 2.05 27.18 -22.14
C ASP A 326 0.69 27.61 -21.56
N GLY A 327 -0.24 28.05 -22.40
CA GLY A 327 -1.56 28.52 -21.98
C GLY A 327 -2.51 27.44 -21.47
N LYS A 328 -2.18 26.15 -21.66
CA LYS A 328 -3.04 25.01 -21.28
C LYS A 328 -2.51 24.14 -20.12
N GLY A 329 -1.27 24.31 -19.70
CA GLY A 329 -0.66 23.49 -18.63
C GLY A 329 -1.02 23.97 -17.22
N SER A 330 -1.34 23.05 -16.31
CA SER A 330 -1.68 23.38 -14.93
C SER A 330 -0.51 23.09 -13.98
N ILE A 331 0.03 24.13 -13.34
CA ILE A 331 1.07 24.02 -12.30
C ILE A 331 0.77 24.94 -11.11
N PHE A 332 0.84 24.36 -9.92
CA PHE A 332 0.82 25.08 -8.65
C PHE A 332 2.22 25.09 -8.04
N ILE A 333 2.69 26.30 -7.74
CA ILE A 333 3.97 26.57 -7.10
C ILE A 333 3.68 27.33 -5.80
N PRO A 334 3.95 26.75 -4.61
CA PRO A 334 3.68 27.40 -3.33
C PRO A 334 4.62 28.58 -3.13
N LYS A 335 4.03 29.72 -2.74
CA LYS A 335 4.71 30.98 -2.39
C LYS A 335 4.86 31.10 -0.86
N SER A 336 3.99 30.43 -0.11
CA SER A 336 4.12 30.22 1.33
C SER A 336 3.83 28.76 1.70
N ALA A 337 4.32 28.32 2.86
CA ALA A 337 4.06 26.96 3.34
C ALA A 337 2.56 26.69 3.54
N GLY A 338 1.77 27.70 3.93
CA GLY A 338 0.34 27.56 4.17
C GLY A 338 -0.50 27.31 2.91
N ASP A 339 0.04 27.55 1.71
CA ASP A 339 -0.71 27.56 0.45
C ASP A 339 -1.35 26.20 0.09
N CYS A 340 -0.83 25.11 0.68
CA CYS A 340 -1.24 23.74 0.41
C CYS A 340 -2.24 23.16 1.43
N LYS A 341 -2.45 23.84 2.57
CA LYS A 341 -3.21 23.33 3.74
C LYS A 341 -4.61 22.85 3.38
N ALA A 342 -5.32 23.65 2.57
CA ALA A 342 -6.69 23.40 2.16
C ALA A 342 -6.83 22.28 1.12
N ASN A 343 -5.76 22.01 0.35
CA ASN A 343 -5.79 21.11 -0.81
C ASN A 343 -5.30 19.71 -0.45
N ILE A 344 -4.08 19.62 0.12
CA ILE A 344 -3.42 18.34 0.45
C ILE A 344 -3.30 18.09 1.96
N GLY A 345 -3.96 18.90 2.80
CA GLY A 345 -4.09 18.66 4.26
C GLY A 345 -2.86 19.02 5.10
N ARG A 346 -1.73 19.35 4.47
CA ARG A 346 -0.48 19.78 5.12
C ARG A 346 0.05 21.09 4.53
N ASP A 347 1.03 21.67 5.22
CA ASP A 347 1.83 22.75 4.65
C ASP A 347 2.74 22.19 3.52
N CYS A 348 3.07 23.04 2.55
CA CYS A 348 4.06 22.76 1.51
C CYS A 348 5.43 23.32 1.87
N GLU A 349 6.45 22.87 1.15
CA GLU A 349 7.78 23.47 1.20
C GLU A 349 8.01 24.42 0.01
N VAL A 350 8.65 25.56 0.25
CA VAL A 350 8.89 26.56 -0.80
C VAL A 350 10.10 26.19 -1.65
N ASN A 351 10.00 26.43 -2.96
CA ASN A 351 11.12 26.21 -3.89
C ASN A 351 12.16 27.33 -3.75
N VAL A 352 13.43 27.02 -3.97
CA VAL A 352 14.54 28.00 -3.97
C VAL A 352 15.12 28.14 -5.38
N LEU A 353 15.45 29.37 -5.75
CA LEU A 353 16.03 29.72 -7.05
C LEU A 353 17.36 30.46 -6.82
N ALA A 354 18.42 29.97 -7.46
CA ALA A 354 19.72 30.63 -7.61
C ALA A 354 20.01 30.79 -9.12
N ASP A 355 20.43 31.99 -9.54
CA ASP A 355 20.81 32.33 -10.93
C ASP A 355 19.85 31.78 -12.02
N SER A 356 18.55 31.72 -11.69
CA SER A 356 17.51 31.04 -12.47
C SER A 356 16.40 32.00 -12.90
N GLY A 357 15.70 31.66 -13.99
CA GLY A 357 14.55 32.43 -14.47
C GLY A 357 13.34 32.34 -13.55
N ALA A 358 12.29 33.12 -13.82
CA ALA A 358 11.08 33.13 -13.00
C ALA A 358 10.36 31.76 -13.01
N PHE A 359 9.96 31.28 -11.83
CA PHE A 359 9.15 30.08 -11.64
C PHE A 359 7.78 30.51 -11.10
N VAL A 360 6.74 30.45 -11.94
CA VAL A 360 5.42 31.06 -11.67
C VAL A 360 4.31 30.08 -12.02
N SER A 361 3.32 29.93 -11.13
CA SER A 361 2.15 29.08 -11.35
C SER A 361 1.37 29.47 -12.62
N ASN A 362 0.76 28.48 -13.27
CA ASN A 362 -0.18 28.68 -14.37
C ASN A 362 -1.39 27.75 -14.20
N LEU A 363 -2.60 28.25 -14.45
CA LEU A 363 -3.86 27.56 -14.10
C LEU A 363 -3.81 26.97 -12.66
N GLU A 364 -3.36 27.79 -11.70
CA GLU A 364 -2.99 27.37 -10.34
C GLU A 364 -4.15 26.65 -9.63
N ASP A 365 -5.39 27.12 -9.81
CA ASP A 365 -6.59 26.54 -9.20
C ASP A 365 -6.95 25.16 -9.76
N ASP A 366 -6.71 24.90 -11.05
CA ASP A 366 -6.91 23.58 -11.65
C ASP A 366 -5.86 22.57 -11.17
N ALA A 367 -4.59 23.00 -11.05
CA ALA A 367 -3.55 22.19 -10.42
C ALA A 367 -3.88 21.89 -8.95
N LYS A 368 -4.26 22.91 -8.17
CA LYS A 368 -4.72 22.79 -6.77
C LYS A 368 -5.90 21.85 -6.61
N LYS A 369 -6.87 21.91 -7.53
CA LYS A 369 -8.07 21.06 -7.55
C LYS A 369 -7.71 19.60 -7.85
N GLN A 370 -6.89 19.35 -8.87
CA GLN A 370 -6.48 17.98 -9.21
C GLN A 370 -5.56 17.37 -8.14
N MET A 371 -4.60 18.14 -7.60
CA MET A 371 -3.74 17.66 -6.51
C MET A 371 -4.55 17.38 -5.22
N GLY A 372 -5.64 18.11 -5.01
CA GLY A 372 -6.58 17.87 -3.92
C GLY A 372 -7.32 16.53 -3.96
N THR A 373 -7.27 15.77 -5.06
CA THR A 373 -7.79 14.39 -5.10
C THR A 373 -6.79 13.33 -4.62
N TYR A 374 -5.54 13.71 -4.31
CA TYR A 374 -4.45 12.80 -3.98
C TYR A 374 -3.86 13.07 -2.58
N LYS A 375 -4.72 13.36 -1.60
CA LYS A 375 -4.32 13.72 -0.24
C LYS A 375 -3.46 12.66 0.45
N THR A 376 -3.66 11.37 0.16
CA THR A 376 -2.86 10.29 0.76
C THR A 376 -1.45 10.24 0.14
N GLN A 377 -1.34 10.27 -1.18
CA GLN A 377 -0.06 10.14 -1.90
C GLN A 377 0.78 11.42 -1.81
N VAL A 378 0.16 12.58 -2.06
CA VAL A 378 0.84 13.90 -2.11
C VAL A 378 0.85 14.56 -0.73
N GLY A 379 -0.26 14.49 0.02
CA GLY A 379 -0.36 15.07 1.36
C GLY A 379 0.26 14.21 2.46
N GLY A 380 0.27 12.88 2.30
CA GLY A 380 0.99 11.95 3.18
C GLY A 380 2.49 11.93 2.96
N TYR A 381 2.98 12.37 1.79
CA TYR A 381 4.39 12.63 1.56
C TYR A 381 4.87 13.78 2.45
N LYS A 382 6.05 13.64 3.08
CA LYS A 382 6.66 14.69 3.89
C LYS A 382 7.76 15.39 3.11
N ALA A 383 7.41 16.51 2.46
CA ALA A 383 8.40 17.42 1.88
C ALA A 383 9.34 17.99 2.94
N SER A 384 10.56 18.33 2.53
CA SER A 384 11.57 19.04 3.31
C SER A 384 11.91 20.41 2.69
N PRO A 385 12.59 21.32 3.41
CA PRO A 385 13.05 22.58 2.84
C PRO A 385 13.98 22.39 1.63
N ALA A 386 13.84 23.25 0.63
CA ALA A 386 14.62 23.17 -0.60
C ALA A 386 16.13 23.24 -0.36
N SER A 387 16.83 22.22 -0.84
CA SER A 387 18.25 21.99 -0.57
C SER A 387 19.04 21.94 -1.87
N LYS A 388 20.19 22.64 -1.91
CA LYS A 388 21.21 22.45 -2.94
C LYS A 388 22.08 21.27 -2.54
N PHE A 389 22.47 20.45 -3.50
CA PHE A 389 23.31 19.28 -3.28
C PHE A 389 24.57 19.34 -4.14
N ASP A 390 25.60 18.59 -3.75
CA ASP A 390 26.75 18.31 -4.59
C ASP A 390 26.48 17.03 -5.39
N VAL A 391 26.56 17.10 -6.73
CA VAL A 391 26.43 15.91 -7.60
C VAL A 391 27.64 14.98 -7.57
N ALA A 392 28.77 15.40 -7.01
CA ALA A 392 29.87 14.50 -6.70
C ALA A 392 29.64 13.71 -5.40
N SER A 393 28.55 13.96 -4.67
CA SER A 393 28.17 13.17 -3.49
C SER A 393 27.39 11.91 -3.90
N GLY A 394 27.58 10.82 -3.16
CA GLY A 394 26.85 9.55 -3.34
C GLY A 394 25.39 9.60 -2.86
N ASN A 395 24.73 10.75 -2.95
CA ASN A 395 23.34 10.95 -2.56
C ASN A 395 22.35 10.63 -3.70
N PHE A 396 22.83 10.51 -4.95
CA PHE A 396 22.01 10.26 -6.12
C PHE A 396 22.67 9.27 -7.07
N GLY A 397 21.86 8.59 -7.88
CA GLY A 397 22.37 7.65 -8.88
C GLY A 397 23.08 6.46 -8.24
N VAL A 398 24.02 5.85 -8.97
CA VAL A 398 24.61 4.57 -8.59
C VAL A 398 25.66 4.69 -7.48
N GLY A 399 25.57 3.83 -6.46
CA GLY A 399 26.45 3.90 -5.29
C GLY A 399 26.39 2.68 -4.36
N ASP A 400 26.98 2.82 -3.18
CA ASP A 400 26.90 1.83 -2.09
C ASP A 400 25.72 2.17 -1.17
N LEU A 401 24.60 1.48 -1.39
CA LEU A 401 23.36 1.68 -0.63
C LEU A 401 23.28 0.82 0.65
N SER A 402 24.42 0.27 1.13
CA SER A 402 24.48 -0.63 2.30
C SER A 402 24.66 0.07 3.66
N GLY A 403 25.00 1.36 3.66
CA GLY A 403 24.73 2.22 4.81
C GLY A 403 23.22 2.45 4.97
N ASN A 404 22.78 2.93 6.15
CA ASN A 404 21.41 3.43 6.30
C ASN A 404 21.09 4.41 5.15
N SER A 405 19.96 4.20 4.47
CA SER A 405 19.44 5.18 3.52
C SER A 405 19.47 6.57 4.14
N VAL A 406 19.95 7.56 3.40
CA VAL A 406 20.33 8.87 3.95
C VAL A 406 19.09 9.62 4.42
N SER A 407 18.72 9.39 5.67
CA SER A 407 17.82 10.25 6.42
C SER A 407 18.40 11.66 6.33
N GLN A 408 17.63 12.59 5.78
CA GLN A 408 17.97 14.00 5.73
C GLN A 408 18.15 14.51 7.15
N SER A 409 19.38 14.45 7.65
CA SER A 409 19.72 14.92 8.97
C SER A 409 19.57 16.44 8.95
N SER A 410 18.59 16.93 9.70
CA SER A 410 18.40 18.35 9.96
C SER A 410 19.54 18.85 10.85
N GLY A 411 20.73 18.97 10.26
CA GLY A 411 21.94 19.47 10.88
C GLY A 411 21.76 20.93 11.22
N ALA A 412 21.19 21.19 12.39
CA ALA A 412 21.13 22.52 12.98
C ALA A 412 22.57 22.96 13.30
N GLY A 413 23.24 23.52 12.30
CA GLY A 413 24.58 24.09 12.37
C GLY A 413 24.59 25.35 13.23
N GLY A 414 24.35 25.19 14.53
CA GLY A 414 24.58 26.22 15.52
C GLY A 414 26.05 26.65 15.46
N VAL A 415 26.28 27.92 15.17
CA VAL A 415 27.64 28.47 15.10
C VAL A 415 28.23 28.46 16.51
N GLU A 416 29.09 27.49 16.80
CA GLU A 416 29.97 27.57 17.97
C GLU A 416 30.96 28.72 17.75
N THR A 417 30.63 29.87 18.32
CA THR A 417 31.54 31.01 18.40
C THR A 417 32.70 30.65 19.33
N SER A 418 33.84 30.26 18.77
CA SER A 418 35.08 30.05 19.50
C SER A 418 35.61 31.39 20.03
N THR A 419 35.13 31.81 21.21
CA THR A 419 35.62 33.00 21.91
C THR A 419 36.96 32.72 22.55
N ASP A 420 38.05 32.96 21.81
CA ASP A 420 39.37 33.16 22.41
C ASP A 420 39.78 34.64 22.28
N SER A 421 40.51 35.14 23.28
CA SER A 421 40.52 36.57 23.62
C SER A 421 41.89 37.23 23.49
N SER A 422 42.03 38.16 22.56
CA SER A 422 43.05 39.22 22.64
C SER A 422 42.62 40.47 21.87
N ALA A 423 43.08 41.66 22.31
CA ALA A 423 42.58 42.95 21.85
C ALA A 423 43.66 43.81 21.18
N ALA A 424 43.28 44.56 20.14
CA ALA A 424 44.04 45.68 19.60
C ALA A 424 43.10 46.78 19.06
N LYS A 425 43.61 48.01 18.99
CA LYS A 425 42.86 49.25 18.67
C LYS A 425 43.11 49.75 17.24
N GLN A 426 42.18 50.59 16.77
CA GLN A 426 42.36 51.68 15.78
C GLN A 426 42.72 51.25 14.34
N GLN A 427 42.08 51.72 13.26
CA GLN A 427 41.60 53.05 12.81
C GLN A 427 42.68 53.84 12.05
N GLU A 428 42.32 54.26 10.83
CA GLU A 428 43.06 55.10 9.86
C GLU A 428 44.28 54.46 9.17
N THR A 429 44.75 54.87 7.97
CA THR A 429 44.15 55.31 6.67
C THR A 429 45.29 55.18 5.62
N GLU A 430 45.01 55.35 4.33
CA GLU A 430 45.98 55.57 3.21
C GLU A 430 46.80 54.37 2.70
N ALA A 431 46.66 54.12 1.39
CA ALA A 431 47.67 53.44 0.56
C ALA A 431 48.63 54.49 -0.03
N PRO A 432 49.81 54.10 -0.60
CA PRO A 432 49.80 53.97 -2.07
C PRO A 432 50.82 53.01 -2.70
N SER A 433 50.60 52.69 -3.99
CA SER A 433 51.61 52.31 -5.01
C SER A 433 52.27 50.91 -4.90
N THR A 434 52.70 50.22 -5.97
CA THR A 434 52.76 50.56 -7.42
C THR A 434 52.60 49.30 -8.31
N PRO A 435 51.89 49.35 -9.46
CA PRO A 435 51.86 48.28 -10.47
C PRO A 435 52.53 48.66 -11.82
N THR A 436 53.16 47.70 -12.51
CA THR A 436 53.66 47.74 -13.91
C THR A 436 54.16 46.32 -14.27
N ALA A 437 53.89 45.68 -15.41
CA ALA A 437 52.93 45.84 -16.52
C ALA A 437 52.79 44.47 -17.23
N GLY A 438 51.81 44.17 -18.09
CA GLY A 438 50.61 44.93 -18.48
C GLY A 438 50.23 44.72 -19.96
N SER A 439 48.93 44.45 -20.24
CA SER A 439 48.18 44.67 -21.51
C SER A 439 46.86 43.88 -21.46
N SER A 440 45.72 44.32 -22.01
CA SER A 440 45.30 45.67 -22.44
C SER A 440 43.80 45.66 -22.78
N LYS A 441 43.03 46.67 -22.34
CA LYS A 441 41.69 47.13 -22.82
C LYS A 441 40.67 46.08 -23.35
N GLY A 442 39.45 46.00 -22.82
CA GLY A 442 38.85 46.79 -21.72
C GLY A 442 37.33 46.59 -21.62
N ALA A 443 36.79 46.96 -20.47
CA ALA A 443 35.35 47.04 -20.17
C ALA A 443 34.79 48.44 -20.62
N ASP A 444 33.58 48.91 -20.29
CA ASP A 444 32.71 48.61 -19.14
C ASP A 444 31.23 49.03 -19.34
N THR A 445 30.50 49.09 -18.23
CA THR A 445 29.05 49.00 -18.01
C THR A 445 28.21 50.31 -18.02
N ASP A 446 26.89 50.09 -18.15
CA ASP A 446 25.73 50.78 -17.54
C ASP A 446 25.33 52.27 -17.74
N THR A 447 24.04 52.42 -18.13
CA THR A 447 23.09 53.55 -17.84
C THR A 447 23.35 54.96 -18.42
N PRO A 448 22.39 55.93 -18.37
CA PRO A 448 20.92 55.85 -18.17
C PRO A 448 20.08 56.72 -19.16
N THR A 449 18.76 56.82 -18.91
CA THR A 449 17.88 58.03 -19.06
C THR A 449 17.28 58.52 -20.41
N SER A 450 15.94 58.71 -20.34
CA SER A 450 15.18 59.94 -20.71
C SER A 450 14.57 60.18 -22.10
N GLN A 451 13.23 60.11 -22.13
CA GLN A 451 12.22 60.99 -22.76
C GLN A 451 12.21 61.31 -24.28
N GLY A 452 11.05 61.00 -24.89
CA GLY A 452 10.34 61.85 -25.88
C GLY A 452 10.39 61.38 -27.34
N SER A 453 9.43 61.73 -28.21
CA SER A 453 8.09 62.34 -28.02
C SER A 453 7.31 62.35 -29.36
N LYS A 454 5.96 62.41 -29.30
CA LYS A 454 5.00 62.56 -30.43
C LYS A 454 4.86 61.32 -31.34
N SER A 455 3.77 61.13 -32.11
CA SER A 455 2.63 62.03 -32.46
C SER A 455 1.32 61.25 -32.66
N ASP A 456 0.20 61.84 -32.21
CA ASP A 456 -1.06 62.14 -32.93
C ASP A 456 -1.80 61.01 -33.71
N GLU A 457 -3.15 60.90 -33.78
CA GLU A 457 -4.25 61.74 -33.28
C GLU A 457 -5.63 61.00 -33.27
N ASN A 458 -6.68 61.72 -32.82
CA ASN A 458 -8.13 61.55 -33.05
C ASN A 458 -9.00 60.62 -32.17
N ALA A 459 -10.27 61.04 -32.07
CA ALA A 459 -11.37 60.49 -31.25
C ALA A 459 -12.44 59.82 -32.17
N GLU A 460 -13.73 59.60 -31.88
CA GLU A 460 -14.67 60.30 -30.97
C GLU A 460 -16.02 59.53 -30.83
N THR A 461 -16.59 59.40 -29.60
CA THR A 461 -18.06 59.24 -29.29
C THR A 461 -18.88 58.07 -29.92
N GLN A 462 -20.13 57.72 -29.54
CA GLN A 462 -20.93 57.71 -28.28
C GLN A 462 -22.14 56.75 -28.43
N ASN A 463 -22.79 56.41 -27.31
CA ASN A 463 -24.24 56.15 -27.09
C ASN A 463 -24.68 54.78 -26.55
N ALA A 464 -25.47 54.84 -25.47
CA ALA A 464 -26.58 53.95 -25.11
C ALA A 464 -27.88 54.81 -25.13
N PRO A 465 -29.14 54.35 -24.84
CA PRO A 465 -29.52 53.95 -23.46
C PRO A 465 -30.78 53.03 -23.31
N THR A 466 -31.30 52.89 -22.06
CA THR A 466 -32.72 52.66 -21.64
C THR A 466 -33.47 51.33 -21.92
N THR A 467 -34.40 50.79 -21.09
CA THR A 467 -34.63 50.74 -19.60
C THR A 467 -35.89 49.86 -19.26
N GLN A 468 -35.91 49.22 -18.07
CA GLN A 468 -37.10 48.82 -17.24
C GLN A 468 -38.17 47.84 -17.83
N GLY A 469 -39.00 47.11 -17.05
CA GLY A 469 -39.06 46.85 -15.59
C GLY A 469 -40.46 46.35 -15.10
N SER A 470 -40.56 45.78 -13.88
CA SER A 470 -41.81 45.45 -13.08
C SER A 470 -42.82 44.41 -13.63
N SER A 471 -43.69 43.71 -12.85
CA SER A 471 -43.76 43.32 -11.40
C SER A 471 -44.97 42.38 -11.11
N GLU A 472 -45.08 41.84 -9.87
CA GLU A 472 -46.29 41.27 -9.20
C GLU A 472 -46.91 39.92 -9.70
N ASN A 473 -47.83 39.23 -8.98
CA ASN A 473 -47.78 38.69 -7.60
C ASN A 473 -48.88 37.60 -7.36
N GLU A 474 -48.73 36.77 -6.32
CA GLU A 474 -49.76 36.12 -5.46
C GLU A 474 -50.66 34.89 -5.88
N ALA A 475 -50.88 34.04 -4.86
CA ALA A 475 -52.12 33.29 -4.49
C ALA A 475 -52.44 31.84 -5.00
N ALA A 476 -51.89 30.85 -4.28
CA ALA A 476 -52.56 29.70 -3.61
C ALA A 476 -53.74 28.89 -4.24
N THR A 477 -53.60 27.55 -4.30
CA THR A 477 -54.33 26.58 -3.43
C THR A 477 -53.99 25.09 -3.70
N THR A 478 -54.00 24.28 -2.64
CA THR A 478 -54.08 22.79 -2.61
C THR A 478 -55.55 22.38 -2.27
N PRO A 479 -56.07 21.15 -2.53
CA PRO A 479 -55.47 19.87 -2.09
C PRO A 479 -55.86 18.57 -2.88
N SER A 480 -55.65 17.42 -2.22
CA SER A 480 -56.32 16.10 -2.35
C SER A 480 -56.11 15.22 -3.59
N SER A 481 -55.15 14.28 -3.46
CA SER A 481 -55.35 12.81 -3.31
C SER A 481 -56.40 12.02 -4.13
N GLU A 482 -56.05 10.74 -4.37
CA GLU A 482 -56.86 9.61 -4.88
C GLU A 482 -57.16 9.56 -6.40
N SER A 483 -57.43 8.41 -7.02
CA SER A 483 -56.85 7.05 -6.87
C SER A 483 -57.22 6.16 -8.08
N LEU A 484 -56.49 5.05 -8.27
CA LEU A 484 -56.88 3.79 -8.96
C LEU A 484 -57.35 3.77 -10.44
N SER A 485 -56.75 2.82 -11.18
CA SER A 485 -57.35 2.03 -12.29
C SER A 485 -57.72 2.74 -13.61
N ALA A 486 -57.75 2.07 -14.77
CA ALA A 486 -57.08 0.85 -15.27
C ALA A 486 -57.24 0.81 -16.82
N THR A 487 -56.54 -0.10 -17.51
CA THR A 487 -56.83 -0.65 -18.87
C THR A 487 -57.44 0.31 -19.92
N ASP A 488 -56.80 0.53 -21.06
CA ASP A 488 -56.86 -0.49 -22.12
C ASP A 488 -55.75 -0.40 -23.19
N SER A 489 -55.67 -1.43 -24.04
CA SER A 489 -54.90 -1.42 -25.29
C SER A 489 -55.80 -1.51 -26.52
N PRO A 490 -55.36 -1.02 -27.68
CA PRO A 490 -55.73 -1.68 -28.94
C PRO A 490 -54.49 -2.08 -29.76
N SER A 491 -54.63 -3.18 -30.50
CA SER A 491 -53.55 -3.76 -31.31
C SER A 491 -53.71 -3.49 -32.81
N SER A 492 -52.58 -3.44 -33.52
CA SER A 492 -52.45 -3.91 -34.92
C SER A 492 -50.95 -3.97 -35.30
N GLY A 493 -50.47 -4.91 -36.14
CA GLY A 493 -51.11 -6.13 -36.62
C GLY A 493 -50.69 -6.51 -38.05
N SER A 494 -49.70 -7.40 -38.22
CA SER A 494 -49.36 -7.97 -39.54
C SER A 494 -48.43 -9.21 -39.48
N THR A 495 -48.76 -10.23 -40.27
CA THR A 495 -47.90 -11.39 -40.69
C THR A 495 -48.49 -11.90 -42.03
N PRO A 496 -47.72 -12.52 -42.96
CA PRO A 496 -47.54 -13.99 -42.92
C PRO A 496 -46.28 -14.57 -43.64
N GLY A 497 -46.07 -15.89 -43.52
CA GLY A 497 -45.10 -16.71 -44.31
C GLY A 497 -44.16 -17.54 -43.41
N SER A 498 -44.31 -18.87 -43.22
CA SER A 498 -44.18 -20.02 -44.16
C SER A 498 -42.71 -20.31 -44.53
N THR A 499 -42.16 -21.54 -44.46
CA THR A 499 -42.79 -22.89 -44.45
C THR A 499 -41.97 -23.93 -43.63
N ALA A 500 -42.55 -25.13 -43.43
CA ALA A 500 -42.05 -26.35 -42.77
C ALA A 500 -40.73 -26.93 -43.36
N THR A 501 -40.10 -28.00 -42.82
CA THR A 501 -40.49 -29.08 -41.87
C THR A 501 -39.46 -29.22 -40.71
N ASP A 502 -39.38 -30.24 -39.82
CA ASP A 502 -39.96 -31.59 -39.73
C ASP A 502 -40.02 -32.14 -38.28
N THR A 503 -40.62 -33.31 -38.03
CA THR A 503 -40.66 -33.97 -36.69
C THR A 503 -40.97 -35.47 -36.77
N PRO A 504 -40.28 -36.32 -35.99
CA PRO A 504 -40.97 -37.25 -35.08
C PRO A 504 -40.36 -37.20 -33.64
N ALA A 505 -41.11 -37.20 -32.52
CA ALA A 505 -42.27 -38.01 -32.10
C ALA A 505 -41.91 -39.49 -31.85
N THR A 506 -42.26 -40.15 -30.73
CA THR A 506 -43.06 -39.77 -29.54
C THR A 506 -42.83 -40.79 -28.39
N THR A 507 -43.56 -40.67 -27.27
CA THR A 507 -43.78 -41.69 -26.20
C THR A 507 -42.62 -41.98 -25.22
N ASP A 508 -42.85 -42.18 -23.92
CA ASP A 508 -44.03 -41.89 -23.06
C ASP A 508 -43.61 -41.80 -21.58
N ALA A 509 -44.44 -41.19 -20.73
CA ALA A 509 -44.31 -41.23 -19.26
C ALA A 509 -45.01 -42.48 -18.68
N PRO A 510 -44.72 -42.90 -17.42
CA PRO A 510 -45.54 -42.40 -16.32
C PRO A 510 -44.87 -42.32 -14.92
N THR A 511 -45.69 -41.94 -13.94
CA THR A 511 -45.47 -41.57 -12.53
C THR A 511 -45.21 -42.69 -11.50
N GLN A 512 -44.80 -42.26 -10.29
CA GLN A 512 -45.11 -42.77 -8.92
C GLN A 512 -44.27 -43.86 -8.22
N SER A 513 -43.52 -43.40 -7.21
CA SER A 513 -43.67 -43.69 -5.75
C SER A 513 -43.66 -45.13 -5.16
N SER A 514 -42.64 -45.35 -4.31
CA SER A 514 -42.67 -45.96 -2.95
C SER A 514 -43.00 -47.46 -2.69
N GLY A 515 -41.99 -48.18 -2.16
CA GLY A 515 -42.11 -49.37 -1.25
C GLY A 515 -42.03 -50.77 -1.90
N SER A 516 -41.53 -51.83 -1.24
CA SER A 516 -40.76 -51.97 0.03
C SER A 516 -40.20 -53.42 0.21
N ASN A 517 -39.30 -53.62 1.19
CA ASN A 517 -38.87 -54.90 1.84
C ASN A 517 -37.73 -55.78 1.26
N ALA A 518 -36.56 -55.76 1.94
CA ALA A 518 -35.90 -56.88 2.69
C ALA A 518 -35.50 -58.22 1.98
N PRO A 519 -34.62 -59.09 2.56
CA PRO A 519 -33.97 -59.05 3.89
C PRO A 519 -32.43 -59.31 3.93
N GLU A 520 -31.85 -59.20 5.13
CA GLU A 520 -30.47 -59.55 5.54
C GLU A 520 -30.46 -60.80 6.47
N PRO A 521 -29.43 -61.67 6.39
CA PRO A 521 -28.95 -62.44 7.57
C PRO A 521 -27.42 -62.76 7.57
N PRO A 522 -26.79 -63.34 8.64
CA PRO A 522 -26.68 -62.79 10.02
C PRO A 522 -25.30 -63.06 10.73
N SER A 523 -25.21 -62.66 12.02
CA SER A 523 -24.50 -63.32 13.15
C SER A 523 -22.95 -63.43 13.25
N THR A 524 -22.36 -62.55 14.07
CA THR A 524 -21.58 -62.80 15.34
C THR A 524 -20.43 -63.84 15.50
N GLU A 525 -19.44 -63.41 16.30
CA GLU A 525 -18.66 -64.13 17.35
C GLU A 525 -17.24 -64.76 17.11
N THR A 526 -16.28 -64.30 17.94
CA THR A 526 -15.39 -65.10 18.83
C THR A 526 -14.05 -65.75 18.35
N GLN A 527 -12.94 -65.14 18.83
CA GLN A 527 -11.62 -65.71 19.27
C GLN A 527 -10.54 -66.30 18.32
N SER A 528 -9.30 -65.77 18.49
CA SER A 528 -8.01 -66.51 18.63
C SER A 528 -7.38 -67.20 17.38
N PRO A 529 -6.07 -67.60 17.37
CA PRO A 529 -5.13 -67.73 18.51
C PRO A 529 -3.72 -67.09 18.35
N SER A 530 -2.91 -67.22 19.41
CA SER A 530 -1.51 -66.76 19.51
C SER A 530 -0.49 -67.92 19.52
N VAL A 531 0.72 -67.68 19.00
CA VAL A 531 1.93 -68.53 19.02
C VAL A 531 3.13 -67.57 18.99
N ASP A 532 4.22 -67.67 19.78
CA ASP A 532 4.61 -68.64 20.83
C ASP A 532 5.18 -67.90 22.09
N THR A 533 6.38 -68.28 22.54
CA THR A 533 7.08 -67.95 23.80
C THR A 533 8.61 -67.87 23.52
N PRO A 534 9.56 -67.70 24.49
CA PRO A 534 9.50 -67.51 25.97
C PRO A 534 9.99 -66.11 26.44
N ALA A 535 9.57 -65.56 27.59
CA ALA A 535 9.96 -65.85 29.01
C ALA A 535 11.49 -65.73 29.28
N THR A 536 11.99 -65.05 30.32
CA THR A 536 11.64 -65.04 31.77
C THR A 536 11.55 -63.61 32.36
N THR A 537 10.49 -63.20 33.08
CA THR A 537 10.25 -63.36 34.53
C THR A 537 11.37 -62.94 35.49
N ASP A 538 11.15 -61.85 36.25
CA ASP A 538 11.05 -61.92 37.72
C ASP A 538 10.28 -60.71 38.31
N ALA A 539 9.73 -60.87 39.52
CA ALA A 539 8.90 -59.94 40.30
C ALA A 539 9.03 -60.33 41.81
N PRO A 540 8.21 -59.89 42.80
CA PRO A 540 7.18 -58.82 42.88
C PRO A 540 7.48 -57.89 44.12
N THR A 541 6.61 -57.19 44.88
CA THR A 541 5.13 -56.97 44.98
C THR A 541 4.86 -55.67 45.79
N GLN A 542 3.66 -55.06 45.65
CA GLN A 542 2.97 -54.17 46.62
C GLN A 542 3.60 -52.78 46.97
N GLY A 543 2.82 -51.75 47.33
CA GLY A 543 1.36 -51.58 47.19
C GLY A 543 0.71 -50.53 48.13
N SER A 544 -0.25 -49.77 47.59
CA SER A 544 -1.29 -48.95 48.29
C SER A 544 -0.87 -47.77 49.19
N GLY A 545 -1.56 -46.62 49.10
CA GLY A 545 -1.34 -45.47 50.01
C GLY A 545 -1.92 -44.12 49.54
N SER A 546 -3.20 -43.89 49.80
CA SER A 546 -4.02 -42.72 49.43
C SER A 546 -3.58 -41.32 49.91
N ASN A 547 -4.02 -40.30 49.15
CA ASN A 547 -4.31 -38.88 49.50
C ASN A 547 -3.27 -37.77 49.21
N ALA A 548 -3.82 -36.66 48.71
CA ALA A 548 -3.21 -35.35 48.45
C ALA A 548 -3.32 -34.44 49.73
N PRO A 549 -2.78 -33.19 49.81
CA PRO A 549 -2.45 -32.26 48.71
C PRO A 549 -1.13 -31.47 48.84
N GLU A 550 -1.05 -30.38 48.05
CA GLU A 550 -0.05 -29.30 48.02
C GLU A 550 1.30 -29.56 47.31
N SER A 551 1.84 -28.47 46.76
CA SER A 551 3.15 -28.35 46.11
C SER A 551 3.98 -27.35 46.91
N PRO A 552 5.32 -27.48 46.97
CA PRO A 552 6.09 -26.65 46.05
C PRO A 552 7.40 -27.27 45.52
N SER A 553 7.72 -26.91 44.26
CA SER A 553 9.05 -26.57 43.74
C SER A 553 10.29 -27.34 44.22
N ALA A 554 10.88 -28.15 43.34
CA ALA A 554 12.32 -28.39 43.31
C ALA A 554 12.84 -28.51 41.86
N ASN A 555 13.71 -27.59 41.44
CA ASN A 555 14.32 -27.60 40.10
C ASN A 555 15.24 -28.82 39.90
N THR A 556 15.09 -29.53 38.80
CA THR A 556 16.16 -30.32 38.17
C THR A 556 16.26 -29.90 36.70
N PRO A 557 17.39 -29.33 36.23
CA PRO A 557 17.52 -28.88 34.85
C PRO A 557 17.59 -30.06 33.86
N ALA A 558 16.44 -30.49 33.35
CA ALA A 558 16.39 -31.32 32.15
C ALA A 558 16.98 -30.50 30.99
N THR A 559 18.11 -30.95 30.43
CA THR A 559 18.85 -30.18 29.42
C THR A 559 18.10 -30.18 28.09
N PRO A 560 17.68 -29.01 27.55
CA PRO A 560 17.11 -28.95 26.20
C PRO A 560 18.22 -29.20 25.17
N SER A 561 17.98 -30.12 24.25
CA SER A 561 18.91 -30.40 23.14
C SER A 561 19.03 -29.17 22.22
N SER A 562 20.26 -28.76 21.90
CA SER A 562 20.51 -27.69 20.94
C SER A 562 20.08 -28.10 19.53
N THR A 563 18.88 -27.68 19.14
CA THR A 563 18.35 -27.84 17.78
C THR A 563 17.77 -26.52 17.30
N GLY A 564 18.21 -26.06 16.12
CA GLY A 564 17.69 -24.84 15.51
C GLY A 564 16.27 -25.05 15.01
N GLY A 565 15.36 -24.14 15.37
CA GLY A 565 13.97 -24.15 14.93
C GLY A 565 13.45 -22.73 14.74
N SER A 566 12.53 -22.56 13.79
CA SER A 566 11.74 -21.33 13.67
C SER A 566 10.67 -21.37 14.75
N SER A 567 10.87 -20.61 15.83
CA SER A 567 9.86 -20.47 16.87
C SER A 567 8.71 -19.55 16.42
N VAL A 568 7.56 -19.69 17.06
CA VAL A 568 6.54 -18.62 17.08
C VAL A 568 7.18 -17.33 17.62
N VAL A 569 6.81 -16.18 17.06
CA VAL A 569 7.30 -14.87 17.48
C VAL A 569 6.22 -14.13 18.26
N GLY A 570 6.57 -13.54 19.40
CA GLY A 570 5.62 -12.91 20.30
C GLY A 570 4.77 -13.92 21.10
N THR A 571 3.62 -13.46 21.59
CA THR A 571 2.68 -14.25 22.40
C THR A 571 1.24 -13.86 22.08
N PRO A 572 0.27 -14.80 22.06
CA PRO A 572 -1.14 -14.48 21.87
C PRO A 572 -1.64 -13.46 22.90
N GLN A 573 -2.43 -12.49 22.47
CA GLN A 573 -3.09 -11.49 23.33
C GLN A 573 -4.60 -11.63 23.27
N GLY A 574 -5.31 -10.91 24.15
CA GLY A 574 -6.78 -10.89 24.17
C GLY A 574 -7.39 -12.26 24.40
N PHE A 575 -8.38 -12.61 23.59
CA PHE A 575 -9.16 -13.83 23.74
C PHE A 575 -8.34 -15.13 23.57
N ALA A 576 -7.32 -15.17 22.70
CA ALA A 576 -6.45 -16.35 22.52
C ALA A 576 -5.27 -16.45 23.51
N SER A 577 -5.19 -15.58 24.52
CA SER A 577 -4.10 -15.59 25.51
C SER A 577 -3.89 -16.97 26.14
N GLY A 578 -2.65 -17.48 26.07
CA GLY A 578 -2.28 -18.82 26.54
C GLY A 578 -2.29 -19.94 25.49
N THR A 579 -2.67 -19.65 24.24
CA THR A 579 -2.54 -20.61 23.11
C THR A 579 -1.07 -20.96 22.85
N THR A 580 -0.76 -22.24 22.62
CA THR A 580 0.61 -22.76 22.39
C THR A 580 0.82 -23.40 21.02
N GLY A 581 -0.25 -23.71 20.29
CA GLY A 581 -0.17 -24.38 18.99
C GLY A 581 0.43 -25.78 19.12
N GLY A 582 1.41 -26.10 18.27
CA GLY A 582 2.19 -27.34 18.37
C GLY A 582 3.17 -27.39 19.55
N GLY A 583 3.30 -26.33 20.34
CA GLY A 583 4.27 -26.23 21.44
C GLY A 583 5.72 -26.44 20.99
N ASP A 584 6.51 -27.13 21.82
CA ASP A 584 7.91 -27.46 21.54
C ASP A 584 8.10 -28.64 20.56
N ALA A 585 7.06 -29.02 19.81
CA ALA A 585 7.16 -30.09 18.81
C ALA A 585 8.21 -29.74 17.74
N LYS A 586 9.10 -30.70 17.44
CA LYS A 586 10.20 -30.47 16.50
C LYS A 586 9.67 -29.99 15.14
N PRO A 587 10.17 -28.85 14.60
CA PRO A 587 9.72 -28.33 13.31
C PRO A 587 9.81 -29.33 12.16
N VAL A 588 8.70 -29.46 11.43
CA VAL A 588 8.60 -30.17 10.15
C VAL A 588 8.52 -29.18 9.00
N TYR A 589 9.12 -29.56 7.87
CA TYR A 589 9.29 -28.73 6.68
C TYR A 589 8.67 -29.47 5.49
N PRO A 590 7.37 -29.32 5.21
CA PRO A 590 6.76 -29.94 4.04
C PRO A 590 7.43 -29.44 2.76
N THR A 591 7.56 -30.31 1.77
CA THR A 591 8.10 -29.98 0.43
C THR A 591 7.06 -30.09 -0.66
N THR A 592 5.93 -30.74 -0.37
CA THR A 592 4.79 -30.95 -1.28
C THR A 592 3.46 -30.57 -0.63
N ILE A 593 2.47 -30.22 -1.45
CA ILE A 593 1.09 -29.97 -1.02
C ILE A 593 0.48 -31.14 -0.22
N LYS A 594 0.89 -32.38 -0.54
CA LYS A 594 0.43 -33.59 0.15
C LYS A 594 1.03 -33.72 1.55
N GLU A 595 2.31 -33.42 1.74
CA GLU A 595 2.95 -33.41 3.06
C GLU A 595 2.34 -32.32 3.94
N LEU A 596 2.12 -31.12 3.39
CA LEU A 596 1.46 -30.02 4.10
C LEU A 596 0.06 -30.42 4.58
N GLY A 597 -0.79 -30.93 3.69
CA GLY A 597 -2.13 -31.42 4.06
C GLY A 597 -2.08 -32.57 5.08
N THR A 598 -1.09 -33.45 5.00
CA THR A 598 -0.89 -34.53 5.98
C THR A 598 -0.55 -33.97 7.36
N TYR A 599 0.46 -33.09 7.46
CA TYR A 599 0.87 -32.51 8.75
C TYR A 599 -0.20 -31.62 9.39
N LEU A 600 -1.03 -30.92 8.60
CA LEU A 600 -2.14 -30.12 9.13
C LEU A 600 -3.27 -30.98 9.68
N SER A 601 -3.58 -32.11 9.03
CA SER A 601 -4.74 -32.96 9.35
C SER A 601 -4.45 -34.10 10.34
N ASP A 602 -3.18 -34.42 10.61
CA ASP A 602 -2.82 -35.49 11.55
C ASP A 602 -3.06 -35.13 13.03
N LYS A 603 -3.02 -36.14 13.91
CA LYS A 603 -3.34 -36.01 15.34
C LYS A 603 -2.13 -35.68 16.22
N GLU A 604 -0.95 -35.53 15.65
CA GLU A 604 0.27 -35.22 16.42
C GLU A 604 0.38 -33.71 16.64
N PRO A 605 0.92 -33.23 17.77
CA PRO A 605 1.34 -31.84 17.87
C PRO A 605 2.40 -31.52 16.82
N ARG A 606 2.20 -30.46 16.01
CA ARG A 606 3.12 -30.08 14.92
C ARG A 606 3.50 -28.60 14.97
N VAL A 607 4.80 -28.32 14.79
CA VAL A 607 5.28 -27.04 14.28
C VAL A 607 5.62 -27.22 12.80
N ILE A 608 4.85 -26.59 11.91
CA ILE A 608 4.91 -26.74 10.45
C ILE A 608 5.44 -25.42 9.88
N VAL A 609 6.63 -25.46 9.27
CA VAL A 609 7.30 -24.24 8.79
C VAL A 609 7.32 -24.21 7.26
N LEU A 610 6.60 -23.25 6.67
CA LEU A 610 6.53 -23.04 5.23
C LEU A 610 7.72 -22.20 4.76
N LYS A 611 8.61 -22.81 3.95
CA LYS A 611 9.80 -22.16 3.37
C LYS A 611 9.66 -21.84 1.87
N GLN A 612 8.48 -22.07 1.32
CA GLN A 612 8.15 -21.98 -0.10
C GLN A 612 6.65 -21.76 -0.28
N GLU A 613 6.26 -21.26 -1.45
CA GLU A 613 4.86 -21.28 -1.90
C GLU A 613 4.37 -22.73 -2.07
N PHE A 614 3.14 -22.98 -1.62
CA PHE A 614 2.37 -24.17 -1.92
C PHE A 614 1.27 -23.76 -2.89
N ASN A 615 1.55 -23.97 -4.19
CA ASN A 615 0.59 -23.75 -5.25
C ASN A 615 -0.34 -24.97 -5.39
N PHE A 616 -1.64 -24.71 -5.28
CA PHE A 616 -2.72 -25.67 -5.42
C PHE A 616 -3.55 -25.46 -6.70
N ILE A 617 -3.23 -24.44 -7.51
CA ILE A 617 -3.91 -24.21 -8.79
C ILE A 617 -3.79 -25.45 -9.67
N ASP A 618 -4.91 -25.84 -10.30
CA ASP A 618 -5.10 -27.05 -11.10
C ASP A 618 -4.80 -28.39 -10.38
N SER A 619 -4.43 -28.38 -9.09
CA SER A 619 -4.02 -29.61 -8.36
C SER A 619 -5.15 -30.61 -8.14
N GLU A 620 -6.40 -30.13 -8.13
CA GLU A 620 -7.62 -30.95 -8.17
C GLU A 620 -8.35 -30.81 -9.53
N GLY A 621 -7.85 -29.96 -10.42
CA GLY A 621 -8.43 -29.58 -11.70
C GLY A 621 -9.66 -28.67 -11.60
N SER A 622 -10.07 -28.11 -12.74
CA SER A 622 -11.28 -27.30 -12.84
C SER A 622 -12.57 -28.13 -12.84
N THR A 623 -13.70 -27.47 -12.59
CA THR A 623 -15.04 -27.95 -12.94
C THR A 623 -15.84 -26.86 -13.67
N THR A 624 -17.00 -27.19 -14.21
CA THR A 624 -17.95 -26.22 -14.78
C THR A 624 -19.37 -26.65 -14.47
N GLU A 625 -20.13 -25.75 -13.86
CA GLU A 625 -21.52 -25.98 -13.43
C GLU A 625 -22.34 -24.69 -13.51
N LYS A 626 -23.59 -24.73 -13.04
CA LYS A 626 -24.45 -23.54 -13.09
C LYS A 626 -24.08 -22.50 -12.04
N GLY A 627 -24.04 -21.26 -12.51
CA GLY A 627 -23.89 -20.08 -11.69
C GLY A 627 -24.82 -18.98 -12.15
N CYS A 628 -24.82 -17.89 -11.40
CA CYS A 628 -25.60 -16.71 -11.68
C CYS A 628 -24.71 -15.52 -12.03
N HIS A 629 -24.89 -15.00 -13.24
CA HIS A 629 -24.54 -13.63 -13.55
C HIS A 629 -25.61 -12.73 -12.94
N SER A 630 -25.43 -12.42 -11.65
CA SER A 630 -26.43 -11.75 -10.81
C SER A 630 -26.89 -10.42 -11.40
N LYS A 631 -28.09 -9.94 -11.03
CA LYS A 631 -28.58 -8.65 -11.55
C LYS A 631 -27.58 -7.53 -11.25
N ASN A 632 -26.98 -7.55 -10.07
CA ASN A 632 -25.89 -6.64 -9.74
C ASN A 632 -24.68 -6.79 -10.68
N ASN A 633 -24.23 -8.01 -11.02
CA ASN A 633 -23.11 -8.18 -11.97
C ASN A 633 -23.45 -7.67 -13.38
N ILE A 634 -24.70 -7.83 -13.83
CA ILE A 634 -25.19 -7.23 -15.09
C ILE A 634 -25.04 -5.69 -15.04
N ASP A 635 -25.55 -5.06 -13.98
CA ASP A 635 -25.44 -3.62 -13.75
C ASP A 635 -23.97 -3.17 -13.53
N CYS A 636 -23.11 -4.08 -13.08
CA CYS A 636 -21.66 -3.91 -12.91
C CYS A 636 -20.95 -3.78 -14.26
N VAL A 637 -21.13 -4.79 -15.13
CA VAL A 637 -20.52 -4.84 -16.47
C VAL A 637 -21.06 -3.70 -17.34
N ALA A 638 -22.34 -3.34 -17.18
CA ALA A 638 -22.96 -2.22 -17.89
C ALA A 638 -22.29 -0.86 -17.62
N LYS A 639 -21.71 -0.64 -16.42
CA LYS A 639 -21.01 0.61 -16.05
C LYS A 639 -19.71 0.85 -16.83
N LYS A 640 -19.08 -0.21 -17.38
CA LYS A 640 -17.82 -0.16 -18.15
C LYS A 640 -16.67 0.63 -17.49
N ASN A 641 -16.65 0.70 -16.16
CA ASN A 641 -15.77 1.57 -15.39
C ASN A 641 -14.36 1.01 -15.10
N GLY A 642 -13.99 -0.11 -15.74
CA GLY A 642 -12.72 -0.81 -15.58
C GLY A 642 -12.77 -2.05 -14.68
N PHE A 643 -13.78 -2.15 -13.81
CA PHE A 643 -13.98 -3.30 -12.92
C PHE A 643 -14.95 -4.32 -13.51
N LYS A 644 -14.86 -5.57 -13.01
CA LYS A 644 -15.88 -6.60 -13.22
C LYS A 644 -16.64 -6.82 -11.91
N GLY A 645 -17.88 -7.30 -11.98
CA GLY A 645 -18.52 -7.89 -10.81
C GLY A 645 -18.06 -9.32 -10.58
N GLN A 646 -18.57 -9.95 -9.51
CA GLN A 646 -18.40 -11.37 -9.26
C GLN A 646 -19.64 -12.13 -9.77
N ASP A 647 -19.42 -13.24 -10.44
CA ASP A 647 -20.48 -14.23 -10.65
C ASP A 647 -20.67 -15.03 -9.35
N THR A 648 -21.76 -15.78 -9.24
CA THR A 648 -22.06 -16.60 -8.05
C THR A 648 -22.21 -18.05 -8.48
N ILE A 649 -21.53 -19.00 -7.83
CA ILE A 649 -21.85 -20.43 -8.03
C ILE A 649 -23.26 -20.67 -7.47
N GLU A 650 -24.16 -21.29 -8.25
CA GLU A 650 -25.55 -21.47 -7.84
C GLU A 650 -25.66 -22.60 -6.81
N THR A 651 -26.45 -22.40 -5.74
CA THR A 651 -26.55 -23.35 -4.62
C THR A 651 -28.01 -23.74 -4.37
N ASP A 652 -28.28 -24.93 -3.82
CA ASP A 652 -29.64 -25.44 -3.59
C ASP A 652 -30.58 -24.50 -2.80
N PHE A 653 -30.00 -23.58 -2.02
CA PHE A 653 -30.69 -22.60 -1.18
C PHE A 653 -30.69 -21.17 -1.74
N SER A 654 -30.11 -20.94 -2.93
CA SER A 654 -30.15 -19.67 -3.64
C SER A 654 -30.70 -19.86 -5.06
N LYS A 655 -31.28 -18.81 -5.63
CA LYS A 655 -31.77 -18.81 -7.02
C LYS A 655 -31.16 -17.63 -7.74
N CYS A 656 -30.79 -17.81 -9.00
CA CYS A 656 -30.28 -16.70 -9.78
C CYS A 656 -31.31 -15.56 -9.92
N ASP A 657 -30.90 -14.34 -9.57
CA ASP A 657 -31.69 -13.11 -9.66
C ASP A 657 -31.50 -12.36 -10.99
N GLY A 658 -30.45 -12.73 -11.75
CA GLY A 658 -30.08 -12.20 -13.05
C GLY A 658 -30.16 -13.26 -14.14
N THR A 659 -29.02 -13.54 -14.80
CA THR A 659 -28.94 -14.53 -15.89
C THR A 659 -28.17 -15.76 -15.43
N SER A 660 -28.78 -16.95 -15.50
CA SER A 660 -28.08 -18.21 -15.27
C SER A 660 -27.05 -18.43 -16.38
N THR A 661 -25.82 -18.76 -15.99
CA THR A 661 -24.67 -18.97 -16.86
C THR A 661 -23.93 -20.23 -16.42
N ASP A 662 -23.09 -20.78 -17.30
CA ASP A 662 -22.08 -21.75 -16.87
C ASP A 662 -20.90 -20.99 -16.26
N VAL A 663 -20.41 -21.45 -15.11
CA VAL A 663 -19.24 -20.90 -14.40
C VAL A 663 -18.14 -21.95 -14.31
N THR A 664 -16.93 -21.60 -14.73
CA THR A 664 -15.74 -22.47 -14.65
C THR A 664 -14.83 -21.99 -13.52
N TYR A 665 -14.37 -22.92 -12.68
CA TYR A 665 -13.54 -22.61 -11.51
C TYR A 665 -12.62 -23.77 -11.12
N ASP A 666 -11.58 -23.45 -10.35
CA ASP A 666 -10.66 -24.43 -9.77
C ASP A 666 -11.27 -25.07 -8.51
N LYS A 667 -11.40 -26.40 -8.48
CA LYS A 667 -11.97 -27.11 -7.32
C LYS A 667 -11.09 -27.00 -6.07
N ALA A 668 -9.78 -26.80 -6.22
CA ALA A 668 -8.86 -26.76 -5.08
C ALA A 668 -9.18 -25.61 -4.10
N ALA A 669 -9.75 -24.49 -4.57
CA ALA A 669 -10.17 -23.38 -3.71
C ALA A 669 -11.48 -23.65 -2.93
N ILE A 670 -12.27 -24.64 -3.35
CA ILE A 670 -13.53 -25.05 -2.68
C ILE A 670 -13.27 -26.05 -1.53
N THR A 671 -12.14 -26.77 -1.57
CA THR A 671 -11.83 -27.91 -0.68
C THR A 671 -10.73 -27.56 0.35
N PRO A 672 -10.97 -26.71 1.37
CA PRO A 672 -9.91 -26.14 2.21
C PRO A 672 -9.08 -27.18 2.97
N LEU A 673 -7.81 -26.85 3.23
CA LEU A 673 -6.90 -27.66 4.04
C LEU A 673 -7.42 -27.74 5.48
N SER A 674 -7.86 -28.93 5.91
CA SER A 674 -8.32 -29.16 7.28
C SER A 674 -7.16 -29.15 8.27
N ILE A 675 -7.26 -28.31 9.31
CA ILE A 675 -6.28 -28.20 10.40
C ILE A 675 -6.87 -28.83 11.67
N ALA A 676 -6.26 -29.93 12.11
CA ALA A 676 -6.58 -30.62 13.36
C ALA A 676 -5.98 -29.88 14.58
N GLY A 677 -6.23 -30.37 15.81
CA GLY A 677 -5.76 -29.73 17.04
C GLY A 677 -4.22 -29.72 17.20
N ASP A 678 -3.73 -28.83 18.08
CA ASP A 678 -2.32 -28.70 18.49
C ASP A 678 -1.36 -28.45 17.30
N LYS A 679 -1.64 -27.39 16.52
CA LYS A 679 -0.86 -27.05 15.32
C LYS A 679 -0.32 -25.62 15.38
N THR A 680 0.96 -25.48 15.08
CA THR A 680 1.57 -24.21 14.67
C THR A 680 1.88 -24.29 13.18
N LEU A 681 1.31 -23.40 12.37
CA LEU A 681 1.65 -23.20 10.97
C LEU A 681 2.32 -21.82 10.84
N ILE A 682 3.60 -21.78 10.42
CA ILE A 682 4.38 -20.55 10.34
C ILE A 682 5.14 -20.39 9.02
N GLY A 683 5.12 -19.22 8.41
CA GLY A 683 5.95 -18.91 7.23
C GLY A 683 7.33 -18.36 7.57
N GLU A 684 8.33 -18.69 6.76
CA GLU A 684 9.69 -18.14 6.86
C GLU A 684 9.87 -16.90 5.95
N GLY A 685 9.90 -15.70 6.54
CA GLY A 685 9.82 -14.46 5.75
C GLY A 685 8.47 -14.36 5.03
N THR A 686 8.44 -13.77 3.82
CA THR A 686 7.19 -13.78 3.01
C THR A 686 6.90 -15.13 2.33
N LYS A 687 7.79 -16.13 2.45
CA LYS A 687 7.76 -17.37 1.63
C LYS A 687 6.58 -18.30 1.95
N GLY A 688 5.88 -18.11 3.07
CA GLY A 688 4.79 -18.98 3.49
C GLY A 688 3.48 -18.72 2.75
N VAL A 689 3.44 -19.00 1.45
CA VAL A 689 2.28 -18.70 0.60
C VAL A 689 1.42 -19.96 0.35
N LEU A 690 0.10 -19.84 0.50
CA LEU A 690 -0.90 -20.81 0.04
C LEU A 690 -1.66 -20.19 -1.14
N ASN A 691 -1.34 -20.65 -2.35
CA ASN A 691 -1.87 -20.10 -3.60
C ASN A 691 -2.94 -21.06 -4.18
N GLY A 692 -4.15 -20.56 -4.40
CA GLY A 692 -5.28 -21.33 -4.93
C GLY A 692 -6.06 -22.18 -3.92
N LYS A 693 -5.76 -22.12 -2.61
CA LYS A 693 -6.43 -22.94 -1.58
C LYS A 693 -6.42 -22.31 -0.18
N GLY A 694 -7.57 -22.35 0.49
CA GLY A 694 -7.74 -21.86 1.86
C GLY A 694 -7.51 -22.92 2.94
N ILE A 695 -7.65 -22.50 4.20
CA ILE A 695 -7.55 -23.36 5.39
C ILE A 695 -8.89 -23.44 6.13
N LEU A 696 -9.16 -24.58 6.76
CA LEU A 696 -10.31 -24.80 7.65
C LEU A 696 -9.82 -25.31 9.00
N ILE A 697 -9.86 -24.46 10.01
CA ILE A 697 -9.48 -24.81 11.38
C ILE A 697 -10.63 -25.58 12.03
N LYS A 698 -10.34 -26.84 12.39
CA LYS A 698 -11.31 -27.76 13.02
C LYS A 698 -10.98 -28.09 14.47
N GLY A 699 -9.70 -28.07 14.83
CA GLY A 699 -9.24 -28.33 16.18
C GLY A 699 -8.98 -27.07 17.02
N SER A 700 -8.80 -27.30 18.32
CA SER A 700 -8.34 -26.30 19.30
C SER A 700 -6.82 -26.19 19.36
N ASN A 701 -6.33 -25.15 20.03
CA ASN A 701 -4.92 -24.86 20.27
C ASN A 701 -4.11 -24.71 18.97
N ILE A 702 -4.38 -23.63 18.24
CA ILE A 702 -3.86 -23.38 16.88
C ILE A 702 -3.15 -22.04 16.81
N ILE A 703 -1.97 -22.02 16.20
CA ILE A 703 -1.25 -20.79 15.84
C ILE A 703 -1.03 -20.79 14.32
N ILE A 704 -1.54 -19.78 13.63
CA ILE A 704 -1.29 -19.52 12.21
C ILE A 704 -0.54 -18.18 12.15
N GLN A 705 0.75 -18.20 11.81
CA GLN A 705 1.60 -16.99 11.84
C GLN A 705 2.35 -16.77 10.52
N ASN A 706 2.44 -15.52 10.05
CA ASN A 706 3.34 -15.14 8.95
C ASN A 706 3.10 -15.90 7.63
N ILE A 707 1.84 -16.13 7.23
CA ILE A 707 1.49 -16.77 5.96
C ILE A 707 0.60 -15.88 5.08
N HIS A 708 0.65 -16.08 3.75
CA HIS A 708 -0.19 -15.39 2.79
C HIS A 708 -1.14 -16.40 2.11
N ILE A 709 -2.45 -16.15 2.14
CA ILE A 709 -3.46 -16.98 1.46
C ILE A 709 -4.06 -16.18 0.30
N THR A 710 -4.02 -16.71 -0.93
CA THR A 710 -4.42 -15.92 -2.12
C THR A 710 -4.89 -16.74 -3.32
N ASN A 711 -5.60 -16.07 -4.23
CA ASN A 711 -6.03 -16.55 -5.56
C ASN A 711 -7.09 -17.66 -5.54
N LEU A 712 -8.02 -17.60 -4.59
CA LEU A 712 -9.11 -18.60 -4.44
C LEU A 712 -10.31 -18.21 -5.33
N ASN A 713 -10.25 -18.47 -6.65
CA ASN A 713 -11.29 -18.13 -7.64
C ASN A 713 -11.91 -16.72 -7.44
N PRO A 714 -11.12 -15.62 -7.50
CA PRO A 714 -11.60 -14.27 -7.16
C PRO A 714 -12.81 -13.78 -7.97
N HIS A 715 -13.06 -14.36 -9.15
CA HIS A 715 -14.21 -14.07 -10.00
C HIS A 715 -15.56 -14.58 -9.48
N LEU A 716 -15.58 -15.44 -8.45
CA LEU A 716 -16.79 -16.14 -8.01
C LEU A 716 -17.08 -16.00 -6.51
N VAL A 717 -18.28 -15.52 -6.19
CA VAL A 717 -18.90 -15.75 -4.89
C VAL A 717 -19.12 -17.27 -4.73
N TRP A 718 -18.75 -17.79 -3.55
CA TRP A 718 -18.55 -19.22 -3.23
C TRP A 718 -17.32 -19.88 -3.88
N GLY A 719 -16.52 -19.16 -4.68
CA GLY A 719 -15.29 -19.69 -5.30
C GLY A 719 -14.18 -20.11 -4.32
N GLY A 720 -14.28 -19.71 -3.05
CA GLY A 720 -13.41 -20.14 -1.95
C GLY A 720 -13.38 -19.13 -0.80
N ASP A 721 -13.14 -19.61 0.42
CA ASP A 721 -12.87 -18.80 1.62
C ASP A 721 -11.41 -19.01 2.05
N ALA A 722 -10.72 -17.97 2.51
CA ALA A 722 -9.30 -18.07 2.88
C ALA A 722 -9.08 -18.77 4.23
N ILE A 723 -9.81 -18.34 5.27
CA ILE A 723 -9.71 -18.90 6.62
C ILE A 723 -11.12 -19.22 7.15
N GLY A 724 -11.48 -20.50 7.12
CA GLY A 724 -12.64 -21.01 7.85
C GLY A 724 -12.25 -21.47 9.26
N ILE A 725 -13.16 -21.29 10.22
CA ILE A 725 -13.12 -21.94 11.54
C ILE A 725 -14.46 -22.67 11.73
N SER A 726 -14.42 -23.99 11.86
CA SER A 726 -15.59 -24.84 12.10
C SER A 726 -15.17 -26.12 12.81
N GLY A 727 -15.68 -26.34 14.02
CA GLY A 727 -15.52 -27.63 14.68
C GLY A 727 -16.29 -28.75 13.99
N ASP A 728 -16.13 -29.98 14.48
CA ASP A 728 -16.92 -31.12 14.02
C ASP A 728 -18.30 -31.13 14.71
N GLY A 729 -19.34 -30.76 13.96
CA GLY A 729 -20.70 -30.66 14.47
C GLY A 729 -20.89 -29.43 15.37
N ASP A 730 -21.21 -29.67 16.64
CA ASP A 730 -21.47 -28.64 17.65
C ASP A 730 -20.24 -28.31 18.52
N ASP A 731 -19.10 -28.98 18.30
CA ASP A 731 -17.86 -28.67 19.01
C ASP A 731 -17.36 -27.26 18.64
N VAL A 732 -17.00 -26.47 19.66
CA VAL A 732 -16.51 -25.10 19.50
C VAL A 732 -14.97 -25.11 19.55
N PRO A 733 -14.24 -24.81 18.45
CA PRO A 733 -12.79 -24.69 18.50
C PRO A 733 -12.34 -23.61 19.48
N THR A 734 -11.27 -23.89 20.23
CA THR A 734 -10.78 -23.03 21.31
C THR A 734 -9.30 -22.70 21.21
N GLY A 735 -8.92 -21.46 21.54
CA GLY A 735 -7.51 -21.04 21.56
C GLY A 735 -6.90 -21.02 20.16
N ILE A 736 -7.25 -19.99 19.38
CA ILE A 736 -6.81 -19.83 17.99
C ILE A 736 -6.16 -18.46 17.83
N TRP A 737 -4.87 -18.43 17.51
CA TRP A 737 -4.14 -17.20 17.20
C TRP A 737 -3.79 -17.16 15.71
N ILE A 738 -4.25 -16.11 15.03
CA ILE A 738 -3.93 -15.80 13.63
C ILE A 738 -3.17 -14.48 13.63
N ASP A 739 -1.91 -14.48 13.17
CA ASP A 739 -1.01 -13.35 13.37
C ASP A 739 -0.09 -13.08 12.17
N HIS A 740 0.13 -11.82 11.80
CA HIS A 740 1.00 -11.47 10.65
C HIS A 740 0.60 -12.21 9.35
N VAL A 741 -0.69 -12.52 9.18
CA VAL A 741 -1.22 -13.18 7.98
C VAL A 741 -1.57 -12.13 6.92
N LYS A 742 -1.40 -12.45 5.63
CA LYS A 742 -2.00 -11.70 4.53
C LYS A 742 -3.12 -12.51 3.87
N VAL A 743 -4.22 -11.87 3.49
CA VAL A 743 -5.27 -12.44 2.64
C VAL A 743 -5.57 -11.48 1.50
N SER A 744 -5.53 -11.95 0.25
CA SER A 744 -5.82 -11.12 -0.93
C SER A 744 -6.39 -11.92 -2.11
N SER A 745 -7.18 -11.28 -2.99
CA SER A 745 -7.68 -11.88 -4.24
C SER A 745 -8.37 -13.25 -4.06
N ILE A 746 -9.52 -13.26 -3.39
CA ILE A 746 -10.32 -14.47 -3.13
C ILE A 746 -11.78 -14.28 -3.54
N GLY A 747 -12.50 -15.38 -3.77
CA GLY A 747 -13.89 -15.34 -4.21
C GLY A 747 -14.87 -14.89 -3.12
N ARG A 748 -14.70 -15.40 -1.89
CA ARG A 748 -15.61 -15.12 -0.77
C ARG A 748 -14.86 -14.73 0.52
N GLN A 749 -15.16 -15.29 1.69
CA GLN A 749 -14.76 -14.70 2.98
C GLN A 749 -13.24 -14.76 3.22
N MET A 750 -12.64 -13.66 3.66
CA MET A 750 -11.26 -13.67 4.16
C MET A 750 -11.17 -14.44 5.47
N VAL A 751 -12.16 -14.25 6.35
CA VAL A 751 -12.33 -15.04 7.58
C VAL A 751 -13.80 -15.38 7.79
N VAL A 752 -14.09 -16.63 8.16
CA VAL A 752 -15.45 -17.07 8.54
C VAL A 752 -15.41 -17.99 9.74
N THR A 753 -16.14 -17.65 10.82
CA THR A 753 -16.55 -18.65 11.81
C THR A 753 -17.88 -19.23 11.36
N HIS A 754 -17.94 -20.56 11.22
CA HIS A 754 -19.15 -21.27 10.83
C HIS A 754 -20.10 -21.41 12.03
N PHE A 755 -21.23 -22.09 11.86
CA PHE A 755 -22.32 -22.16 12.85
C PHE A 755 -21.94 -22.79 14.20
N SER A 756 -20.83 -23.55 14.28
CA SER A 756 -20.26 -23.98 15.58
C SER A 756 -19.85 -22.80 16.46
N GLY A 757 -19.42 -21.69 15.85
CA GLY A 757 -18.69 -20.62 16.50
C GLY A 757 -17.23 -20.99 16.79
N ALA A 758 -16.50 -20.08 17.45
CA ALA A 758 -15.12 -20.27 17.88
C ALA A 758 -14.78 -19.39 19.10
N SER A 759 -14.24 -19.98 20.16
CA SER A 759 -14.05 -19.32 21.47
C SER A 759 -12.57 -19.10 21.78
N GLY A 760 -12.19 -17.94 22.31
CA GLY A 760 -10.77 -17.66 22.56
C GLY A 760 -9.96 -17.47 21.27
N VAL A 761 -10.48 -16.69 20.31
CA VAL A 761 -9.81 -16.40 19.03
C VAL A 761 -9.15 -15.02 19.07
N THR A 762 -7.95 -14.87 18.51
CA THR A 762 -7.33 -13.57 18.27
C THR A 762 -6.79 -13.52 16.85
N ILE A 763 -7.16 -12.48 16.11
CA ILE A 763 -6.61 -12.14 14.80
C ILE A 763 -5.84 -10.83 14.98
N SER A 764 -4.52 -10.86 14.81
CA SER A 764 -3.66 -9.71 15.07
C SER A 764 -2.68 -9.42 13.95
N ASN A 765 -2.27 -8.14 13.86
CA ASN A 765 -1.20 -7.65 13.00
C ASN A 765 -1.30 -8.16 11.55
N SER A 766 -2.51 -8.39 11.01
CA SER A 766 -2.71 -9.05 9.71
C SER A 766 -3.22 -8.09 8.65
N ASP A 767 -2.93 -8.39 7.38
CA ASP A 767 -3.20 -7.59 6.19
C ASP A 767 -4.33 -8.20 5.36
N PHE A 768 -5.51 -7.58 5.43
CA PHE A 768 -6.73 -8.00 4.75
C PHE A 768 -6.99 -7.09 3.56
N ASP A 769 -6.46 -7.54 2.42
CA ASP A 769 -6.29 -6.78 1.20
C ASP A 769 -7.44 -7.05 0.22
N GLY A 770 -8.39 -6.13 0.20
CA GLY A 770 -9.61 -6.20 -0.60
C GLY A 770 -9.43 -5.79 -2.06
N ASN A 771 -8.21 -5.51 -2.54
CA ASN A 771 -7.99 -5.18 -3.95
C ASN A 771 -8.37 -6.38 -4.84
N THR A 772 -9.37 -6.18 -5.70
CA THR A 772 -9.86 -7.21 -6.62
C THR A 772 -10.28 -6.64 -7.97
N LYS A 773 -10.03 -7.41 -9.04
CA LYS A 773 -10.58 -7.12 -10.38
C LYS A 773 -12.08 -7.44 -10.49
N TYR A 774 -12.58 -8.26 -9.57
CA TYR A 774 -13.93 -8.80 -9.51
C TYR A 774 -14.56 -8.40 -8.17
N SER A 775 -15.32 -7.31 -8.19
CA SER A 775 -15.84 -6.63 -6.99
C SER A 775 -17.36 -6.62 -6.99
N GLN A 776 -18.02 -7.15 -5.95
CA GLN A 776 -19.49 -7.08 -5.82
C GLN A 776 -20.00 -5.62 -5.73
N SER A 777 -19.16 -4.66 -5.35
CA SER A 777 -19.45 -3.22 -5.33
C SER A 777 -19.12 -2.46 -6.62
N CYS A 778 -18.59 -3.13 -7.65
CA CYS A 778 -18.29 -2.57 -8.97
C CYS A 778 -17.24 -1.44 -9.00
N ASP A 779 -16.29 -1.47 -8.07
CA ASP A 779 -15.35 -0.37 -7.80
C ASP A 779 -13.94 -0.85 -7.41
N GLY A 780 -13.66 -2.15 -7.58
CA GLY A 780 -12.37 -2.78 -7.27
C GLY A 780 -12.23 -3.29 -5.83
N ARG A 781 -13.28 -3.19 -5.01
CA ARG A 781 -13.24 -3.53 -3.58
C ARG A 781 -13.94 -4.83 -3.21
N HIS A 782 -13.41 -5.53 -2.21
CA HIS A 782 -13.92 -6.83 -1.78
C HIS A 782 -15.05 -6.71 -0.75
N TYR A 783 -16.19 -7.34 -1.01
CA TYR A 783 -17.36 -7.27 -0.12
C TYR A 783 -17.33 -8.29 1.03
N TRP A 784 -16.52 -9.34 0.89
CA TRP A 784 -16.56 -10.53 1.75
C TRP A 784 -15.33 -10.57 2.67
N GLY A 785 -15.22 -9.60 3.57
CA GLY A 785 -14.14 -9.57 4.58
C GLY A 785 -14.30 -10.69 5.61
N PHE A 786 -15.09 -10.41 6.66
CA PHE A 786 -15.22 -11.26 7.83
C PHE A 786 -16.69 -11.62 8.07
N LEU A 787 -16.97 -12.90 8.30
CA LEU A 787 -18.28 -13.42 8.65
C LEU A 787 -18.21 -14.13 10.00
N ILE A 788 -18.46 -13.40 11.08
CA ILE A 788 -18.32 -13.86 12.47
C ILE A 788 -19.69 -14.32 12.97
N LEU A 789 -19.95 -15.62 12.89
CA LEU A 789 -21.20 -16.29 13.28
C LEU A 789 -20.97 -17.35 14.38
N GLY A 790 -22.07 -17.99 14.78
CA GLY A 790 -22.08 -19.26 15.51
C GLY A 790 -22.53 -19.14 16.96
N LYS A 791 -22.98 -20.28 17.51
CA LYS A 791 -23.61 -20.40 18.85
C LYS A 791 -22.86 -19.67 19.95
N LYS A 792 -21.53 -19.82 19.96
CA LYS A 792 -20.62 -19.08 20.85
C LYS A 792 -19.35 -18.68 20.11
N THR A 793 -19.15 -17.39 19.91
CA THR A 793 -17.92 -16.84 19.34
C THR A 793 -17.34 -15.72 20.21
N GLU A 794 -16.03 -15.75 20.43
CA GLU A 794 -15.29 -14.81 21.29
C GLU A 794 -13.96 -14.46 20.63
N MET A 795 -13.85 -13.24 20.10
CA MET A 795 -12.75 -12.86 19.20
C MET A 795 -12.13 -11.50 19.53
N SER A 796 -10.80 -11.41 19.52
CA SER A 796 -10.06 -10.15 19.47
C SER A 796 -9.59 -9.88 18.04
N LEU A 797 -9.82 -8.67 17.52
CA LEU A 797 -9.26 -8.15 16.28
C LEU A 797 -8.29 -7.01 16.65
N LEU A 798 -6.98 -7.25 16.61
CA LEU A 798 -5.96 -6.36 17.19
C LEU A 798 -4.93 -5.89 16.16
N GLY A 799 -4.89 -4.60 15.83
CA GLY A 799 -3.82 -4.05 15.00
C GLY A 799 -3.81 -4.53 13.54
N ASN A 800 -4.95 -4.97 13.00
CA ASN A 800 -5.05 -5.43 11.62
C ASN A 800 -5.22 -4.25 10.64
N TYR A 801 -4.69 -4.39 9.43
CA TYR A 801 -4.95 -3.49 8.31
C TYR A 801 -6.04 -4.12 7.43
N ILE A 802 -7.17 -3.43 7.27
CA ILE A 802 -8.35 -3.93 6.55
C ILE A 802 -8.71 -2.87 5.51
N HIS A 803 -8.33 -3.09 4.25
CA HIS A 803 -8.36 -2.05 3.23
C HIS A 803 -9.01 -2.50 1.93
N MET A 804 -9.50 -1.53 1.16
CA MET A 804 -10.12 -1.77 -0.15
C MET A 804 -11.31 -2.76 -0.07
N THR A 805 -12.10 -2.70 1.01
CA THR A 805 -13.31 -3.52 1.17
C THR A 805 -14.58 -2.72 0.90
N SER A 806 -15.73 -3.37 0.75
CA SER A 806 -17.02 -2.68 0.52
C SER A 806 -18.17 -3.21 1.36
N GLY A 807 -17.90 -4.16 2.26
CA GLY A 807 -18.85 -4.71 3.21
C GLY A 807 -18.18 -5.60 4.25
N ARG A 808 -18.98 -6.09 5.20
CA ARG A 808 -18.62 -7.18 6.14
C ARG A 808 -17.21 -7.04 6.73
N SER A 809 -16.84 -5.86 7.21
CA SER A 809 -15.50 -5.56 7.70
C SER A 809 -15.55 -5.01 9.13
N PRO A 810 -16.03 -5.79 10.13
CA PRO A 810 -16.49 -7.19 10.07
C PRO A 810 -18.04 -7.29 10.02
N LYS A 811 -18.61 -8.43 9.59
CA LYS A 811 -19.99 -8.81 9.99
C LYS A 811 -19.96 -9.66 11.25
N ILE A 812 -20.81 -9.35 12.23
CA ILE A 812 -20.90 -10.05 13.53
C ILE A 812 -22.35 -10.43 13.82
N GLY A 813 -22.60 -11.70 14.12
CA GLY A 813 -23.93 -12.23 14.44
C GLY A 813 -24.89 -12.29 13.25
N GLY A 814 -26.17 -12.51 13.55
CA GLY A 814 -27.25 -12.62 12.56
C GLY A 814 -28.29 -13.68 12.91
N THR A 815 -27.93 -14.69 13.70
CA THR A 815 -28.85 -15.72 14.22
C THR A 815 -29.46 -15.26 15.55
N GLU A 816 -30.71 -15.62 15.82
CA GLU A 816 -31.32 -15.46 17.15
C GLU A 816 -30.88 -16.62 18.07
N GLY A 817 -30.38 -16.29 19.26
CA GLY A 817 -29.85 -17.26 20.23
C GLY A 817 -28.33 -17.47 20.18
N ASP A 818 -27.69 -17.18 19.05
CA ASP A 818 -26.21 -17.15 18.94
C ASP A 818 -25.63 -15.95 19.71
N VAL A 819 -24.41 -16.10 20.25
CA VAL A 819 -23.68 -15.02 20.92
C VAL A 819 -22.27 -14.88 20.34
N SER A 820 -22.00 -13.75 19.69
CA SER A 820 -20.71 -13.40 19.09
C SER A 820 -20.15 -12.11 19.72
N VAL A 821 -19.12 -12.24 20.54
CA VAL A 821 -18.44 -11.14 21.23
C VAL A 821 -17.13 -10.79 20.53
N VAL A 822 -16.97 -9.53 20.13
CA VAL A 822 -15.76 -9.05 19.42
C VAL A 822 -15.15 -7.84 20.10
N HIS A 823 -13.84 -7.91 20.38
CA HIS A 823 -13.02 -6.78 20.79
C HIS A 823 -12.16 -6.31 19.61
N ALA A 824 -12.56 -5.22 18.96
CA ALA A 824 -11.81 -4.62 17.86
C ALA A 824 -10.98 -3.43 18.37
N ALA A 825 -9.66 -3.59 18.41
CA ALA A 825 -8.75 -2.54 18.88
C ALA A 825 -7.56 -2.28 17.95
N ASN A 826 -7.22 -1.01 17.78
CA ASN A 826 -6.07 -0.54 16.98
C ASN A 826 -6.01 -1.01 15.51
N ASN A 827 -7.11 -1.51 14.95
CA ASN A 827 -7.18 -1.83 13.53
C ASN A 827 -7.21 -0.53 12.71
N TYR A 828 -6.68 -0.58 11.49
CA TYR A 828 -6.81 0.48 10.50
C TYR A 828 -7.72 0.01 9.36
N PHE A 829 -8.87 0.67 9.23
CA PHE A 829 -9.82 0.49 8.14
C PHE A 829 -9.60 1.58 7.11
N GLU A 830 -9.24 1.22 5.87
CA GLU A 830 -8.96 2.19 4.79
C GLU A 830 -9.83 1.93 3.55
N SER A 831 -10.32 3.00 2.92
CA SER A 831 -10.86 2.98 1.56
C SER A 831 -12.02 1.98 1.40
N ASN A 832 -13.12 2.20 2.12
CA ASN A 832 -14.32 1.37 2.06
C ASN A 832 -15.54 2.17 1.57
N THR A 833 -16.14 1.71 0.46
CA THR A 833 -17.20 2.40 -0.29
C THR A 833 -18.62 1.97 0.07
N GLY A 834 -18.78 1.02 1.00
CA GLY A 834 -20.05 0.54 1.50
C GLY A 834 -20.10 0.68 3.02
N HIS A 835 -19.92 -0.42 3.75
CA HIS A 835 -19.86 -0.41 5.21
C HIS A 835 -18.68 -1.23 5.76
N ALA A 836 -18.23 -0.87 6.97
CA ALA A 836 -17.28 -1.65 7.75
C ALA A 836 -18.01 -2.62 8.70
N PHE A 837 -18.34 -2.18 9.92
CA PHE A 837 -19.04 -3.02 10.89
C PHE A 837 -20.50 -3.25 10.48
N ASP A 838 -20.91 -4.52 10.48
CA ASP A 838 -22.28 -4.99 10.29
C ASP A 838 -22.63 -5.88 11.50
N VAL A 839 -23.04 -5.24 12.60
CA VAL A 839 -23.36 -5.91 13.88
C VAL A 839 -24.84 -6.21 13.92
N ALA A 840 -25.21 -7.49 13.84
CA ALA A 840 -26.60 -7.94 13.85
C ALA A 840 -26.99 -8.61 15.18
N THR A 841 -28.20 -9.19 15.23
CA THR A 841 -28.70 -10.00 16.36
C THR A 841 -27.62 -10.94 16.92
N GLY A 842 -27.42 -10.94 18.24
CA GLY A 842 -26.42 -11.78 18.90
C GLY A 842 -24.97 -11.26 18.84
N GLY A 843 -24.71 -10.19 18.07
CA GLY A 843 -23.42 -9.50 18.04
C GLY A 843 -23.26 -8.51 19.21
N TYR A 844 -22.09 -8.56 19.86
CA TYR A 844 -21.68 -7.66 20.95
C TYR A 844 -20.24 -7.18 20.72
N VAL A 845 -20.05 -5.88 20.49
CA VAL A 845 -18.76 -5.33 20.03
C VAL A 845 -18.27 -4.20 20.92
N LEU A 846 -16.98 -4.23 21.26
CA LEU A 846 -16.21 -3.04 21.66
C LEU A 846 -15.30 -2.64 20.50
N ALA A 847 -15.42 -1.41 20.02
CA ALA A 847 -14.49 -0.83 19.05
C ALA A 847 -13.74 0.34 19.71
N GLU A 848 -12.46 0.19 20.04
CA GLU A 848 -11.63 1.22 20.70
C GLU A 848 -10.29 1.45 19.99
N GLY A 849 -9.80 2.69 19.96
CA GLY A 849 -8.48 3.02 19.39
C GLY A 849 -8.29 2.65 17.91
N ASN A 850 -9.35 2.38 17.14
CA ASN A 850 -9.23 2.06 15.70
C ASN A 850 -9.13 3.35 14.88
N SER A 851 -8.48 3.26 13.72
CA SER A 851 -8.45 4.34 12.73
C SER A 851 -9.34 3.97 11.54
N PHE A 852 -10.15 4.91 11.08
CA PHE A 852 -10.99 4.80 9.88
C PHE A 852 -10.61 5.91 8.91
N ASP A 853 -10.31 5.56 7.66
CA ASP A 853 -9.96 6.48 6.59
C ASP A 853 -10.73 6.15 5.33
N SER A 854 -11.46 7.13 4.78
CA SER A 854 -12.23 6.95 3.56
C SER A 854 -13.24 5.77 3.66
N VAL A 855 -13.80 5.56 4.86
CA VAL A 855 -14.81 4.52 5.17
C VAL A 855 -16.20 5.14 5.19
N LYS A 856 -17.00 4.88 4.16
CA LYS A 856 -18.31 5.51 3.94
C LYS A 856 -19.31 5.29 5.08
N THR A 857 -19.38 4.08 5.64
CA THR A 857 -20.25 3.75 6.78
C THR A 857 -19.50 2.87 7.79
N PRO A 858 -18.79 3.46 8.77
CA PRO A 858 -18.00 2.69 9.73
C PRO A 858 -18.81 1.73 10.60
N ASN A 859 -20.06 2.08 10.94
CA ASN A 859 -21.03 1.18 11.57
C ASN A 859 -22.34 1.20 10.78
N GLN A 860 -22.73 0.08 10.18
CA GLN A 860 -24.02 -0.09 9.51
C GLN A 860 -25.13 -0.21 10.56
N PRO A 861 -26.17 0.65 10.54
CA PRO A 861 -27.24 0.56 11.52
C PRO A 861 -28.11 -0.70 11.35
N ASP A 862 -28.01 -1.64 12.29
CA ASP A 862 -29.00 -2.69 12.58
C ASP A 862 -29.49 -2.49 14.02
N PRO A 863 -30.80 -2.25 14.26
CA PRO A 863 -31.32 -2.01 15.60
C PRO A 863 -31.21 -3.22 16.55
N LYS A 864 -30.93 -4.42 16.04
CA LYS A 864 -30.71 -5.65 16.85
C LYS A 864 -29.25 -5.89 17.23
N GLY A 865 -28.30 -5.13 16.65
CA GLY A 865 -26.88 -5.20 16.99
C GLY A 865 -26.53 -4.50 18.30
N ASN A 866 -25.46 -4.93 18.96
CA ASN A 866 -24.95 -4.29 20.18
C ASN A 866 -23.49 -3.90 19.96
N ILE A 867 -23.20 -2.61 19.91
CA ILE A 867 -21.85 -2.07 19.72
C ILE A 867 -21.64 -0.85 20.60
N PHE A 868 -20.57 -0.88 21.39
CA PHE A 868 -20.09 0.20 22.22
C PHE A 868 -18.85 0.83 21.58
N ILE A 869 -18.92 2.14 21.37
CA ILE A 869 -17.87 2.97 20.79
C ILE A 869 -17.56 4.09 21.80
N PRO A 870 -16.40 4.09 22.47
CA PRO A 870 -16.06 5.07 23.48
C PRO A 870 -15.82 6.44 22.85
N ILE A 871 -16.43 7.47 23.43
CA ILE A 871 -16.24 8.87 23.05
C ILE A 871 -15.24 9.58 23.97
N ALA A 872 -15.01 9.02 25.17
CA ALA A 872 -13.95 9.41 26.09
C ALA A 872 -13.31 8.17 26.72
N GLY A 873 -12.02 8.26 27.06
CA GLY A 873 -11.30 7.12 27.67
C GLY A 873 -11.89 6.65 29.00
N GLY A 874 -12.64 7.50 29.72
CA GLY A 874 -13.33 7.13 30.95
C GLY A 874 -14.42 6.07 30.79
N ASP A 875 -15.06 5.99 29.62
CA ASP A 875 -16.32 5.25 29.37
C ASP A 875 -16.21 3.75 29.65
N CYS A 876 -15.01 3.20 29.55
CA CYS A 876 -14.70 1.77 29.68
C CYS A 876 -14.29 1.34 31.10
N THR A 877 -14.04 2.29 32.01
CA THR A 877 -13.45 2.02 33.34
C THR A 877 -14.31 1.07 34.17
N ALA A 878 -15.64 1.24 34.14
CA ALA A 878 -16.56 0.34 34.81
C ALA A 878 -16.55 -1.07 34.17
N THR A 879 -16.74 -1.12 32.85
CA THR A 879 -16.87 -2.36 32.07
C THR A 879 -15.62 -3.22 32.11
N ILE A 880 -14.48 -2.71 31.63
CA ILE A 880 -13.24 -3.50 31.45
C ILE A 880 -12.13 -3.16 32.43
N GLY A 881 -12.32 -2.19 33.34
CA GLY A 881 -11.39 -1.91 34.44
C GLY A 881 -10.17 -1.05 34.09
N ARG A 882 -10.06 -0.63 32.82
CA ARG A 882 -9.11 0.39 32.34
C ARG A 882 -9.84 1.43 31.51
N SER A 883 -9.15 2.53 31.22
CA SER A 883 -9.60 3.45 30.18
C SER A 883 -9.57 2.79 28.79
N CYS A 884 -10.47 3.25 27.92
CA CYS A 884 -10.39 2.96 26.49
C CYS A 884 -9.56 4.01 25.75
N GLU A 885 -9.14 3.65 24.54
CA GLU A 885 -8.62 4.58 23.56
C GLU A 885 -9.73 5.00 22.58
N VAL A 886 -9.75 6.26 22.17
CA VAL A 886 -10.80 6.76 21.26
C VAL A 886 -10.48 6.43 19.80
N ASN A 887 -11.52 6.15 19.01
CA ASN A 887 -11.36 5.90 17.58
C ASN A 887 -11.15 7.22 16.82
N VAL A 888 -10.40 7.18 15.71
CA VAL A 888 -10.13 8.34 14.85
C VAL A 888 -10.72 8.12 13.47
N LEU A 889 -11.45 9.11 12.96
CA LEU A 889 -12.09 9.11 11.65
C LEU A 889 -11.44 10.19 10.76
N ALA A 890 -11.08 9.83 9.53
CA ALA A 890 -10.68 10.74 8.46
C ALA A 890 -11.52 10.44 7.21
N ASP A 891 -12.08 11.47 6.57
CA ASP A 891 -12.90 11.37 5.34
C ASP A 891 -13.94 10.21 5.35
N SER A 892 -14.49 9.91 6.55
CA SER A 892 -15.32 8.73 6.84
C SER A 892 -16.68 9.13 7.41
N GLY A 893 -17.68 8.27 7.25
CA GLY A 893 -19.03 8.47 7.82
C GLY A 893 -19.09 8.35 9.34
N THR A 894 -20.25 8.63 9.92
CA THR A 894 -20.47 8.60 11.38
C THR A 894 -20.21 7.20 11.97
N PHE A 895 -19.47 7.15 13.08
CA PHE A 895 -19.27 5.94 13.88
C PHE A 895 -19.89 6.15 15.27
N ALA A 896 -21.04 5.52 15.53
CA ALA A 896 -21.81 5.68 16.76
C ALA A 896 -22.29 4.32 17.32
N SER A 897 -22.38 4.22 18.64
CA SER A 897 -22.87 3.04 19.36
C SER A 897 -24.31 2.67 19.01
N ASN A 898 -24.67 1.39 19.16
CA ASN A 898 -26.05 0.94 19.22
C ASN A 898 -26.22 -0.05 20.39
N SER A 899 -27.34 0.04 21.11
CA SER A 899 -27.62 -0.81 22.29
C SER A 899 -26.47 -0.85 23.30
N GLU A 900 -25.87 0.31 23.60
CA GLU A 900 -24.58 0.42 24.30
C GLU A 900 -24.56 -0.25 25.69
N ASP A 901 -25.63 -0.15 26.47
CA ASP A 901 -25.71 -0.80 27.78
C ASP A 901 -25.73 -2.33 27.69
N ALA A 902 -26.33 -2.89 26.64
CA ALA A 902 -26.32 -4.33 26.38
C ALA A 902 -24.92 -4.79 25.92
N ALA A 903 -24.26 -4.02 25.05
CA ALA A 903 -22.86 -4.23 24.70
C ALA A 903 -21.97 -4.19 25.96
N LYS A 904 -22.04 -3.12 26.77
CA LYS A 904 -21.28 -2.98 28.02
C LYS A 904 -21.56 -4.11 29.01
N THR A 905 -22.80 -4.57 29.13
CA THR A 905 -23.16 -5.69 30.02
C THR A 905 -22.46 -6.99 29.59
N GLN A 906 -22.51 -7.33 28.29
CA GLN A 906 -21.88 -8.54 27.78
C GLN A 906 -20.34 -8.44 27.76
N LEU A 907 -19.78 -7.30 27.36
CA LEU A 907 -18.33 -7.06 27.38
C LEU A 907 -17.76 -7.13 28.80
N GLY A 908 -18.54 -6.75 29.81
CA GLY A 908 -18.18 -6.81 31.22
C GLY A 908 -17.89 -8.23 31.73
N THR A 909 -18.44 -9.28 31.11
CA THR A 909 -18.10 -10.68 31.48
C THR A 909 -16.71 -11.10 31.01
N PHE A 910 -16.10 -10.35 30.09
CA PHE A 910 -14.77 -10.60 29.52
C PHE A 910 -13.72 -9.58 29.96
N LYS A 911 -13.93 -9.01 31.15
CA LYS A 911 -13.09 -7.98 31.77
C LYS A 911 -11.60 -8.34 31.81
N THR A 912 -11.26 -9.62 32.01
CA THR A 912 -9.86 -10.09 32.04
C THR A 912 -9.23 -10.08 30.65
N GLN A 913 -9.93 -10.59 29.64
CA GLN A 913 -9.44 -10.70 28.26
C GLN A 913 -9.33 -9.33 27.61
N ILE A 914 -10.39 -8.52 27.69
CA ILE A 914 -10.49 -7.22 27.04
C ILE A 914 -9.71 -6.15 27.83
N GLY A 915 -9.85 -6.13 29.15
CA GLY A 915 -9.12 -5.21 30.03
C GLY A 915 -7.62 -5.49 30.10
N GLY A 916 -7.22 -6.76 30.02
CA GLY A 916 -5.82 -7.18 29.95
C GLY A 916 -5.15 -6.99 28.57
N THR A 917 -5.93 -6.69 27.52
CA THR A 917 -5.38 -6.34 26.21
C THR A 917 -4.81 -4.93 26.23
N LYS A 918 -3.56 -4.77 25.76
CA LYS A 918 -2.92 -3.47 25.61
C LYS A 918 -3.46 -2.79 24.34
N VAL A 919 -4.09 -1.64 24.52
CA VAL A 919 -4.56 -0.75 23.44
C VAL A 919 -3.78 0.56 23.53
N GLY A 920 -3.46 1.17 22.39
CA GLY A 920 -2.85 2.50 22.30
C GLY A 920 -3.70 3.49 21.50
N ALA A 921 -3.22 4.72 21.31
CA ALA A 921 -3.91 5.71 20.51
C ALA A 921 -4.08 5.26 19.04
N ALA A 922 -5.20 5.63 18.43
CA ALA A 922 -5.52 5.25 17.05
C ALA A 922 -4.43 5.71 16.07
N THR A 923 -3.97 4.76 15.23
CA THR A 923 -2.79 4.92 14.38
C THR A 923 -3.07 4.39 12.99
N LYS A 924 -2.71 5.14 11.94
CA LYS A 924 -2.72 4.63 10.56
C LYS A 924 -1.60 3.61 10.37
N LEU A 925 -1.97 2.39 10.01
CA LEU A 925 -1.05 1.35 9.56
C LEU A 925 -0.66 1.62 8.09
N SER A 926 0.48 1.11 7.64
CA SER A 926 0.97 1.31 6.27
C SER A 926 2.00 0.21 5.96
N PRO A 927 1.87 -0.59 4.89
CA PRO A 927 2.69 -1.80 4.68
C PRO A 927 4.22 -1.56 4.79
N ALA A 928 4.69 -0.37 4.40
CA ALA A 928 6.07 0.08 4.55
C ALA A 928 6.63 0.11 6.00
N LYS A 929 5.84 -0.20 7.04
CA LYS A 929 6.28 -0.26 8.45
C LYS A 929 6.74 -1.64 8.92
N GLY A 930 6.52 -2.72 8.15
CA GLY A 930 7.07 -4.06 8.42
C GLY A 930 6.61 -4.78 9.71
N ASN A 931 5.64 -4.22 10.45
CA ASN A 931 5.17 -4.72 11.74
C ASN A 931 3.76 -5.35 11.70
N PHE A 932 3.28 -5.69 10.49
CA PHE A 932 2.00 -6.36 10.25
C PHE A 932 1.98 -6.93 8.82
N GLY A 933 1.11 -7.90 8.54
CA GLY A 933 1.16 -8.73 7.33
C GLY A 933 2.38 -9.66 7.35
N VAL A 934 2.70 -10.28 6.21
CA VAL A 934 3.84 -11.21 6.10
C VAL A 934 5.19 -10.48 6.00
N GLY A 935 6.24 -11.00 6.65
CA GLY A 935 7.57 -10.39 6.64
C GLY A 935 8.63 -11.11 7.48
N GLU A 936 9.75 -10.44 7.77
CA GLU A 936 10.76 -10.94 8.72
C GLU A 936 10.34 -10.71 10.18
N LEU A 937 9.64 -11.68 10.77
CA LEU A 937 9.35 -11.66 12.21
C LEU A 937 10.64 -11.93 13.01
N GLY A 938 11.31 -10.86 13.43
CA GLY A 938 12.51 -10.92 14.26
C GLY A 938 12.20 -11.30 15.72
N SER A 939 13.13 -11.99 16.39
CA SER A 939 13.04 -12.28 17.83
C SER A 939 13.15 -10.99 18.66
N SER A 940 12.01 -10.34 18.91
CA SER A 940 11.92 -9.08 19.64
C SER A 940 12.32 -9.24 21.10
N GLY A 941 13.46 -8.65 21.50
CA GLY A 941 13.78 -8.47 22.91
C GLY A 941 12.76 -7.55 23.58
N THR A 942 12.32 -7.89 24.80
CA THR A 942 11.29 -7.15 25.52
C THR A 942 11.77 -5.73 25.85
N THR A 943 11.20 -4.72 25.19
CA THR A 943 11.40 -3.31 25.55
C THR A 943 10.57 -2.96 26.79
N THR A 944 10.98 -3.50 27.94
CA THR A 944 10.43 -3.14 29.25
C THR A 944 10.71 -1.66 29.50
N ALA A 945 9.69 -0.88 29.83
CA ALA A 945 9.84 0.54 30.11
C ALA A 945 10.68 0.76 31.39
N GLY A 946 11.97 1.05 31.22
CA GLY A 946 12.89 1.35 32.30
C GLY A 946 12.58 2.72 32.92
N SER A 947 11.71 2.75 33.92
CA SER A 947 11.45 3.94 34.74
C SER A 947 12.70 4.30 35.54
N SER A 948 13.53 5.22 35.02
CA SER A 948 14.69 5.76 35.72
C SER A 948 14.27 6.81 36.75
N THR A 949 13.51 6.39 37.77
CA THR A 949 13.36 7.15 39.01
C THR A 949 14.70 7.16 39.74
N THR A 950 15.21 8.35 40.03
CA THR A 950 16.47 8.57 40.76
C THR A 950 16.36 8.16 42.22
N GLU A 951 17.25 7.29 42.68
CA GLU A 951 17.69 7.26 44.08
C GLU A 951 19.23 7.32 44.09
N GLU A 952 19.78 8.41 44.66
CA GLU A 952 21.19 8.49 45.04
C GLU A 952 21.34 7.94 46.46
N ASP A 953 22.34 7.09 46.72
CA ASP A 953 22.80 6.80 48.08
C ASP A 953 23.92 7.80 48.45
N SER A 954 23.69 8.60 49.48
CA SER A 954 24.51 9.77 49.79
C SER A 954 25.16 9.70 51.18
N THR A 955 26.50 9.64 51.22
CA THR A 955 27.30 9.88 52.43
C THR A 955 28.60 10.62 52.05
N ASN A 956 29.08 11.65 52.77
CA ASN A 956 28.50 12.35 53.93
C ASN A 956 29.15 13.75 54.12
N GLN A 957 28.44 14.65 54.84
CA GLN A 957 28.90 15.93 55.43
C GLN A 957 29.29 17.07 54.44
N GLY A 958 28.90 18.35 54.70
CA GLY A 958 28.02 18.84 55.78
C GLY A 958 27.90 20.37 55.87
N GLN A 959 27.15 20.82 56.89
CA GLN A 959 26.90 22.21 57.34
C GLN A 959 26.03 23.16 56.48
N ALA A 960 24.78 23.29 56.93
CA ALA A 960 23.89 24.46 56.79
C ALA A 960 24.38 25.62 57.73
N PRO A 961 23.75 26.84 57.84
CA PRO A 961 22.33 27.14 57.53
C PRO A 961 21.93 28.56 57.02
N SER A 962 20.63 28.68 56.70
CA SER A 962 19.79 29.92 56.72
C SER A 962 20.05 30.98 55.62
N THR A 963 19.14 31.90 55.24
CA THR A 963 17.83 32.38 55.81
C THR A 963 16.75 32.61 54.72
N ASP A 964 15.51 32.92 55.14
CA ASP A 964 14.27 33.13 54.36
C ASP A 964 14.15 34.51 53.63
N PRO A 965 13.10 34.75 52.78
CA PRO A 965 13.09 35.77 51.72
C PRO A 965 12.24 37.04 51.97
N PRO A 966 12.19 37.96 50.97
CA PRO A 966 10.97 38.67 50.51
C PRO A 966 10.71 38.42 49.00
N ALA A 967 9.50 38.30 48.44
CA ALA A 967 8.31 39.19 48.45
C ALA A 967 8.54 40.55 47.74
N ALA A 968 7.60 41.20 47.02
CA ALA A 968 6.33 40.87 46.32
C ALA A 968 5.78 42.19 45.69
N THR A 969 4.93 42.16 44.62
CA THR A 969 3.93 43.18 44.10
C THR A 969 3.65 42.94 42.59
N THR A 970 2.43 42.67 42.06
CA THR A 970 1.19 43.48 41.79
C THR A 970 1.36 44.61 40.73
N GLN A 971 0.46 44.92 39.78
CA GLN A 971 -0.93 44.51 39.38
C GLN A 971 -1.11 44.85 37.85
N ALA A 972 -2.19 44.69 37.05
CA ALA A 972 -3.65 44.39 37.13
C ALA A 972 -4.04 43.45 35.93
N GLN A 973 -5.27 43.08 35.46
CA GLN A 973 -6.70 43.53 35.49
C GLN A 973 -7.03 44.80 34.65
N SER A 974 -8.17 44.98 33.95
CA SER A 974 -9.47 44.26 33.75
C SER A 974 -10.30 44.93 32.58
N PRO A 975 -11.60 44.63 32.24
CA PRO A 975 -12.40 43.38 32.21
C PRO A 975 -13.36 43.21 30.95
N SER A 976 -14.29 42.24 31.05
CA SER A 976 -15.43 41.76 30.20
C SER A 976 -16.38 42.78 29.51
N THR A 977 -17.14 42.43 28.44
CA THR A 977 -18.39 41.60 28.35
C THR A 977 -18.86 41.47 26.87
N GLY A 978 -19.83 40.64 26.41
CA GLY A 978 -20.60 39.53 27.02
C GLY A 978 -22.15 39.55 26.78
N LEU A 979 -22.72 38.72 25.87
CA LEU A 979 -24.19 38.50 25.72
C LEU A 979 -24.56 37.14 25.03
N LEU A 980 -25.86 36.79 24.92
CA LEU A 980 -26.40 35.50 24.44
C LEU A 980 -27.76 35.66 23.68
N VAL A 981 -28.27 34.54 23.10
CA VAL A 981 -29.61 34.30 22.50
C VAL A 981 -29.81 34.71 21.02
N GLY A 982 -30.34 33.78 20.19
CA GLY A 982 -30.92 34.06 18.87
C GLY A 982 -30.94 32.86 17.88
N THR A 983 -32.03 32.09 17.82
CA THR A 983 -32.22 30.97 16.87
C THR A 983 -33.35 31.25 15.87
N VAL A 984 -33.06 31.29 14.56
CA VAL A 984 -34.06 31.24 13.47
C VAL A 984 -33.45 30.54 12.23
N ALA A 985 -34.28 29.87 11.44
CA ALA A 985 -33.99 29.23 10.13
C ALA A 985 -34.74 30.01 9.01
N PRO A 986 -34.92 29.55 7.74
CA PRO A 986 -34.40 28.38 7.02
C PRO A 986 -33.23 28.80 6.09
N PRO A 987 -33.18 28.66 4.73
CA PRO A 987 -34.17 28.21 3.72
C PRO A 987 -34.13 26.69 3.45
N SER A 988 -34.63 26.26 2.30
CA SER A 988 -34.74 24.86 1.84
C SER A 988 -34.40 24.77 0.35
N ASP A 989 -33.73 23.69 -0.08
CA ASP A 989 -33.67 23.27 -1.48
C ASP A 989 -34.12 21.81 -1.58
N GLU A 990 -35.05 21.53 -2.49
CA GLU A 990 -35.38 20.17 -2.92
C GLU A 990 -34.54 19.84 -4.16
N ASP A 991 -33.77 18.75 -4.13
CA ASP A 991 -33.44 18.04 -5.37
C ASP A 991 -33.26 16.54 -5.11
N GLY A 992 -33.81 15.71 -5.98
CA GLY A 992 -34.20 14.33 -5.65
C GLY A 992 -33.12 13.27 -5.90
N SER A 993 -32.31 12.92 -4.89
CA SER A 993 -31.44 11.74 -4.99
C SER A 993 -32.23 10.43 -4.79
N ALA A 994 -32.44 9.66 -5.86
CA ALA A 994 -33.09 8.36 -5.78
C ALA A 994 -32.23 7.36 -4.98
N VAL A 995 -32.72 6.92 -3.82
CA VAL A 995 -32.09 5.86 -3.02
C VAL A 995 -32.35 4.52 -3.70
N LEU A 996 -31.31 3.93 -4.30
CA LEU A 996 -31.34 2.53 -4.70
C LEU A 996 -31.25 1.64 -3.45
N GLU A 997 -32.34 0.97 -3.09
CA GLU A 997 -32.29 -0.15 -2.15
C GLU A 997 -31.52 -1.31 -2.79
N TRP A 998 -30.44 -1.75 -2.14
CA TRP A 998 -29.71 -2.95 -2.54
C TRP A 998 -30.36 -4.16 -1.88
N GLY A 999 -31.04 -4.97 -2.69
CA GLY A 999 -31.92 -6.05 -2.22
C GLY A 999 -31.23 -7.05 -1.30
N GLN A 1000 -31.88 -7.37 -0.18
CA GLN A 1000 -31.43 -8.44 0.71
C GLN A 1000 -31.49 -9.80 0.01
N VAL A 1001 -30.34 -10.42 -0.23
CA VAL A 1001 -30.29 -11.86 -0.54
C VAL A 1001 -30.66 -12.62 0.73
N HIS A 1002 -31.94 -13.03 0.84
CA HIS A 1002 -32.41 -13.86 1.95
C HIS A 1002 -31.70 -15.22 1.94
N GLN A 1003 -30.71 -15.39 2.82
CA GLN A 1003 -30.17 -16.70 3.17
C GLN A 1003 -31.13 -17.35 4.17
N GLY A 1004 -31.96 -18.28 3.69
CA GLY A 1004 -32.93 -18.97 4.50
C GLY A 1004 -32.27 -19.88 5.54
N ALA A 1005 -32.70 -19.78 6.81
CA ALA A 1005 -32.24 -20.69 7.85
C ALA A 1005 -32.81 -22.10 7.62
N ALA A 1006 -31.95 -23.05 7.24
CA ALA A 1006 -32.30 -24.45 7.10
C ALA A 1006 -32.43 -25.11 8.50
N SER A 1007 -33.62 -25.00 9.11
CA SER A 1007 -33.91 -25.65 10.39
C SER A 1007 -33.95 -27.18 10.23
N SER A 1008 -33.03 -27.90 10.87
CA SER A 1008 -33.02 -29.36 10.90
C SER A 1008 -34.12 -29.89 11.83
N THR A 1009 -35.26 -30.30 11.27
CA THR A 1009 -36.31 -31.03 12.00
C THR A 1009 -36.00 -32.52 12.06
N ASN A 1010 -35.98 -33.08 13.27
CA ASN A 1010 -36.62 -34.37 13.57
C ASN A 1010 -38.06 -34.11 14.00
#